data_AF-A0A9P0TQ45-F1
#
_entry.id   AF-A0A9P0TQ45-F1
#
_cell.length_a   1.000
_cell.length_b   1.000
_cell.length_c   1.000
_cell.angle_alpha   90.00
_cell.angle_beta   90.00
_cell.angle_gamma   90.00
#
_symmetry.space_group_name_H-M   'P 1'
#
loop_
_entity.id
_entity.type
_entity.pdbx_description
1 polymer ?
#
loop_
_entity_poly.entity_id
_entity_poly.type
_entity_poly.pdbx_seq_one_letter_code
_entity_poly.pdbx_strand_id
1 'polypeptide(L)'
;MEESYFNLKRQLEELGYKNTLPVDAVNLVECLLGDLLQTTRSLQHYMNISKEALLQRDSLLTQLEPYKCDNTKLIQENNQLHHDIINRKEEHLKSMRESQKKIKSLTEELLKKENLISKLQHDVRDLSLRGLCTETLSSRNRSKRKDAGDNAVYKSCMCNNKNINLDKENMTETFSTIQTLQEKIDSYNDEIILLKNQVEHRESEIIRLKLLLEGGRPSAAITKDFCSDKPEKKILYLKKQVKELDICNELLKKELEKSLEKQHEAMQRALDLADKNKALKDELQNMDLLALKVEDDCNKRLVELTNEITFLQTKVENLNTKNFILERDLTSFQEKGSLKYTKHMSENEKTILQKEITDLMDLNKSLQDKILSLSETNKFHQDKLAKNNSDSPKCLSKGDLQKILEDERRKYEKYIKDVQEKLNETINLFKCQLKDEKTSSHQSDNAFIKDLHSKLCESEQKILMLKKENDDLKKDKLLQENGNKNNFKDIIKHLNLENTELSKENIFLSQQLSQYKASKTEGFENNNYLSEENSRLQNKIGGLIKDLDESKMETQKYKALYKELLDSCDKLKRDLIFKQKQLEQIQEENCSYKMTNRTGKASSDRLREEYYTLKEQVKKLQSELIKEKTLASQIKNIQMETERSTTESQNELLSTQKKLSVAKVTIESLEKKCKDYQAELCVLKNDKSNLIENIRLFDQERDKLVIELDQKAENTNMLEQKLKSQLYDISKLENELSDFKRKLNINKIAEHKIADFESQIAFLNGEILRLTQQFDTAVIENKHVQNSLADANGALKLTRIELEKSRKEVDDLKQQLQHYVAEIRRIEELLSHKEAERSDMLEHFASLSVEANILENTNHSLESESASKSIKLQSYISKIQGLEEKVIDKDREIDSQLACITSLKCKISSLQQELKLVSEEKSVLEENIEYLKKMCRNLKSDQKNIRMDDVDSELKLYENRIKSLSNAKCKLESEKKVLTEKVLTTENLLSNARREIIELKLTLQDATSETKSLQEHVSIFSRRESDINENPFQREELALPLVLDDTLHENSNEDDDSAHFDDIQNKYSTRHGSTL
;
A
#
# COMPACT_ATOMS: atom_id res chain seq x y z
N MET A 1 -0.29 53.13 24.35
CA MET A 1 -0.58 53.25 25.79
C MET A 1 -1.63 54.32 26.06
N GLU A 2 -1.43 55.60 25.76
CA GLU A 2 -2.50 56.60 25.97
C GLU A 2 -3.78 56.27 25.17
N GLU A 3 -3.64 55.94 23.90
CA GLU A 3 -4.78 55.59 23.03
C GLU A 3 -5.51 54.30 23.47
N SER A 4 -4.78 53.27 23.91
CA SER A 4 -5.38 52.06 24.47
C SER A 4 -6.05 52.33 25.83
N TYR A 5 -5.46 53.16 26.69
CA TYR A 5 -6.06 53.61 27.93
C TYR A 5 -7.38 54.37 27.72
N PHE A 6 -7.42 55.32 26.77
CA PHE A 6 -8.65 56.05 26.44
C PHE A 6 -9.74 55.14 25.84
N ASN A 7 -9.37 54.20 24.96
CA ASN A 7 -10.30 53.23 24.39
C ASN A 7 -10.86 52.26 25.46
N LEU A 8 -10.00 51.71 26.32
CA LEU A 8 -10.41 50.85 27.43
C LEU A 8 -11.31 51.59 28.42
N LYS A 9 -10.91 52.80 28.84
CA LYS A 9 -11.72 53.65 29.75
C LYS A 9 -13.08 53.93 29.15
N ARG A 10 -13.17 54.23 27.85
CA ARG A 10 -14.43 54.42 27.15
C ARG A 10 -15.30 53.16 27.14
N GLN A 11 -14.75 51.98 26.85
CA GLN A 11 -15.52 50.72 26.88
C GLN A 11 -16.03 50.38 28.29
N LEU A 12 -15.23 50.67 29.32
CA LEU A 12 -15.65 50.55 30.72
C LEU A 12 -16.77 51.54 31.08
N GLU A 13 -16.68 52.80 30.63
CA GLU A 13 -17.74 53.81 30.81
C GLU A 13 -19.04 53.45 30.06
N GLU A 14 -18.94 52.88 28.86
CA GLU A 14 -20.07 52.34 28.08
C GLU A 14 -20.73 51.14 28.77
N LEU A 15 -19.98 50.38 29.58
CA LEU A 15 -20.49 49.33 30.48
C LEU A 15 -20.87 49.86 31.88
N GLY A 16 -20.80 51.18 32.12
CA GLY A 16 -21.22 51.84 33.36
C GLY A 16 -20.14 51.99 34.44
N TYR A 17 -18.93 51.46 34.24
CA TYR A 17 -17.81 51.58 35.18
C TYR A 17 -17.11 52.94 35.03
N LYS A 18 -17.39 53.88 35.95
CA LYS A 18 -16.90 55.27 35.91
C LYS A 18 -15.72 55.56 36.84
N ASN A 19 -15.07 54.53 37.36
CA ASN A 19 -13.96 54.67 38.31
C ASN A 19 -12.66 55.03 37.59
N THR A 20 -11.77 55.77 38.28
CA THR A 20 -10.46 56.15 37.74
C THR A 20 -9.51 54.95 37.70
N LEU A 21 -9.11 54.54 36.49
CA LEU A 21 -8.20 53.42 36.24
C LEU A 21 -6.73 53.87 36.28
N PRO A 22 -5.85 53.28 37.12
CA PRO A 22 -4.41 53.53 37.07
C PRO A 22 -3.76 53.03 35.78
N VAL A 23 -2.74 53.74 35.28
CA VAL A 23 -2.06 53.42 34.02
C VAL A 23 -1.41 52.03 34.05
N ASP A 24 -0.87 51.62 35.19
CA ASP A 24 -0.22 50.31 35.36
C ASP A 24 -1.21 49.12 35.30
N ALA A 25 -2.50 49.38 35.53
CA ALA A 25 -3.55 48.35 35.54
C ALA A 25 -4.20 48.10 34.16
N VAL A 26 -3.88 48.92 33.15
CA VAL A 26 -4.57 48.97 31.85
C VAL A 26 -4.57 47.61 31.15
N ASN A 27 -3.39 47.00 30.95
CA ASN A 27 -3.27 45.75 30.21
C ASN A 27 -4.06 44.59 30.88
N LEU A 28 -4.09 44.55 32.22
CA LEU A 28 -4.84 43.53 32.97
C LEU A 28 -6.35 43.73 32.82
N VAL A 29 -6.83 44.98 32.94
CA VAL A 29 -8.25 45.30 32.79
C VAL A 29 -8.73 45.16 31.34
N GLU A 30 -7.85 45.38 30.35
CA GLU A 30 -8.10 45.10 28.93
C GLU A 30 -8.32 43.60 28.67
N CYS A 31 -7.45 42.73 29.22
CA CYS A 31 -7.64 41.28 29.15
C CYS A 31 -8.93 40.82 29.83
N LEU A 32 -9.16 41.25 31.09
CA LEU A 32 -10.37 40.89 31.85
C LEU A 32 -11.66 41.38 31.18
N LEU A 33 -11.62 42.54 30.50
CA LEU A 33 -12.74 43.04 29.72
C LEU A 33 -12.95 42.22 28.44
N GLY A 34 -11.87 41.80 27.77
CA GLY A 34 -11.93 40.87 26.65
C GLY A 34 -12.60 39.55 27.04
N ASP A 35 -12.17 38.94 28.14
CA ASP A 35 -12.75 37.71 28.70
C ASP A 35 -14.23 37.90 29.10
N LEU A 36 -14.58 39.03 29.73
CA LEU A 36 -15.96 39.35 30.09
C LEU A 36 -16.86 39.51 28.85
N LEU A 37 -16.37 40.16 27.79
CA LEU A 37 -17.10 40.32 26.53
C LEU A 37 -17.21 38.98 25.77
N GLN A 38 -16.17 38.15 25.77
CA GLN A 38 -16.18 36.82 25.16
C GLN A 38 -17.16 35.89 25.89
N THR A 39 -17.08 35.80 27.22
CA THR A 39 -18.01 34.98 28.03
C THR A 39 -19.45 35.48 27.92
N THR A 40 -19.68 36.79 27.88
CA THR A 40 -21.03 37.38 27.65
C THR A 40 -21.58 37.01 26.27
N ARG A 41 -20.77 37.09 25.20
CA ARG A 41 -21.17 36.66 23.85
C ARG A 41 -21.45 35.16 23.78
N SER A 42 -20.63 34.33 24.43
CA SER A 42 -20.86 32.89 24.55
C SER A 42 -22.16 32.57 25.30
N LEU A 43 -22.43 33.26 26.42
CA LEU A 43 -23.68 33.09 27.18
C LEU A 43 -24.91 33.51 26.37
N GLN A 44 -24.83 34.60 25.61
CA GLN A 44 -25.90 35.03 24.69
C GLN A 44 -26.14 34.00 23.58
N HIS A 45 -25.07 33.43 23.00
CA HIS A 45 -25.16 32.37 22.00
C HIS A 45 -25.85 31.10 22.55
N TYR A 46 -25.40 30.59 23.70
CA TYR A 46 -26.05 29.44 24.35
C TYR A 46 -27.48 29.72 24.81
N MET A 47 -27.78 30.95 25.28
CA MET A 47 -29.17 31.35 25.59
C MET A 47 -30.06 31.35 24.35
N ASN A 48 -29.56 31.78 23.19
CA ASN A 48 -30.33 31.77 21.95
C ASN A 48 -30.55 30.34 21.45
N ILE A 49 -29.53 29.47 21.46
CA ILE A 49 -29.69 28.03 21.17
C ILE A 49 -30.72 27.38 22.11
N SER A 50 -30.68 27.71 23.40
CA SER A 50 -31.65 27.20 24.39
C SER A 50 -33.08 27.66 24.09
N LYS A 51 -33.27 28.93 23.68
CA LYS A 51 -34.59 29.44 23.24
C LYS A 51 -35.08 28.77 21.95
N GLU A 52 -34.21 28.58 20.97
CA GLU A 52 -34.54 27.88 19.72
C GLU A 52 -34.91 26.42 19.98
N ALA A 53 -34.16 25.71 20.83
CA ALA A 53 -34.48 24.34 21.23
C ALA A 53 -35.83 24.24 21.97
N LEU A 54 -36.16 25.22 22.83
CA LEU A 54 -37.47 25.30 23.48
C LEU A 54 -38.60 25.58 22.47
N LEU A 55 -38.41 26.50 21.52
CA LEU A 55 -39.40 26.76 20.47
C LEU A 55 -39.60 25.56 19.53
N GLN A 56 -38.53 24.83 19.20
CA GLN A 56 -38.62 23.57 18.44
C GLN A 56 -39.37 22.49 19.23
N ARG A 57 -39.07 22.33 20.53
CA ARG A 57 -39.80 21.43 21.44
C ARG A 57 -41.29 21.76 21.48
N ASP A 58 -41.65 23.04 21.58
CA ASP A 58 -43.04 23.48 21.70
C ASP A 58 -43.80 23.30 20.39
N SER A 59 -43.14 23.53 19.25
CA SER A 59 -43.66 23.20 17.92
C SER A 59 -43.92 21.70 17.77
N LEU A 60 -42.96 20.85 18.15
CA LEU A 60 -43.09 19.39 18.11
C LEU A 60 -44.19 18.89 19.07
N LEU A 61 -44.30 19.43 20.29
CA LEU A 61 -45.39 19.11 21.21
C LEU A 61 -46.77 19.48 20.61
N THR A 62 -46.87 20.62 19.92
CA THR A 62 -48.09 21.05 19.22
C THR A 62 -48.43 20.10 18.05
N GLN A 63 -47.43 19.62 17.32
CA GLN A 63 -47.60 18.63 16.23
C GLN A 63 -47.97 17.23 16.75
N LEU A 64 -47.56 16.87 17.97
CA LEU A 64 -47.89 15.60 18.63
C LEU A 64 -49.29 15.60 19.26
N GLU A 65 -49.86 16.75 19.58
CA GLU A 65 -51.17 16.88 20.22
C GLU A 65 -52.35 16.19 19.46
N PRO A 66 -52.49 16.28 18.12
CA PRO A 66 -53.51 15.48 17.41
C PRO A 66 -53.34 13.98 17.61
N TYR A 67 -52.09 13.47 17.59
CA TYR A 67 -51.83 12.04 17.83
C TYR A 67 -52.14 11.62 19.27
N LYS A 68 -51.97 12.49 20.27
CA LYS A 68 -52.45 12.22 21.64
C LYS A 68 -53.98 12.16 21.69
N CYS A 69 -54.66 13.11 21.04
CA CYS A 69 -56.12 13.14 20.95
C CYS A 69 -56.65 11.85 20.28
N ASP A 70 -56.06 11.43 19.18
CA ASP A 70 -56.50 10.25 18.43
C ASP A 70 -56.14 8.94 19.14
N ASN A 71 -54.97 8.84 19.78
CA ASN A 71 -54.67 7.72 20.69
C ASN A 71 -55.66 7.65 21.86
N THR A 72 -56.11 8.79 22.40
CA THR A 72 -57.11 8.84 23.47
C THR A 72 -58.47 8.31 22.99
N LYS A 73 -58.89 8.69 21.77
CA LYS A 73 -60.10 8.14 21.13
C LYS A 73 -59.98 6.64 20.87
N LEU A 74 -58.85 6.19 20.32
CA LEU A 74 -58.60 4.78 20.04
C LEU A 74 -58.56 3.93 21.31
N ILE A 75 -58.05 4.46 22.43
CA ILE A 75 -58.14 3.80 23.74
C ILE A 75 -59.60 3.71 24.22
N GLN A 76 -60.40 4.78 24.06
CA GLN A 76 -61.83 4.77 24.40
C GLN A 76 -62.62 3.77 23.53
N GLU A 77 -62.38 3.75 22.22
CA GLU A 77 -63.01 2.83 21.27
C GLU A 77 -62.59 1.38 21.53
N ASN A 78 -61.31 1.11 21.78
CA ASN A 78 -60.80 -0.22 22.11
C ASN A 78 -61.38 -0.72 23.45
N ASN A 79 -61.47 0.14 24.46
CA ASN A 79 -62.13 -0.19 25.73
C ASN A 79 -63.63 -0.48 25.54
N GLN A 80 -64.34 0.30 24.72
CA GLN A 80 -65.74 0.07 24.38
C GLN A 80 -65.92 -1.27 23.65
N LEU A 81 -65.11 -1.56 22.63
CA LEU A 81 -65.10 -2.83 21.93
C LEU A 81 -64.76 -4.00 22.85
N HIS A 82 -63.85 -3.83 23.82
CA HIS A 82 -63.57 -4.82 24.85
C HIS A 82 -64.79 -5.10 25.74
N HIS A 83 -65.52 -4.07 26.18
CA HIS A 83 -66.78 -4.24 26.92
C HIS A 83 -67.84 -4.94 26.07
N ASP A 84 -68.01 -4.55 24.80
CA ASP A 84 -68.98 -5.19 23.91
C ASP A 84 -68.62 -6.65 23.61
N ILE A 85 -67.33 -7.00 23.48
CA ILE A 85 -66.86 -8.38 23.36
C ILE A 85 -67.13 -9.19 24.64
N ILE A 86 -67.02 -8.59 25.83
CA ILE A 86 -67.38 -9.24 27.11
C ILE A 86 -68.89 -9.48 27.15
N ASN A 87 -69.71 -8.45 26.89
CA ASN A 87 -71.17 -8.53 26.86
C ASN A 87 -71.65 -9.63 25.88
N ARG A 88 -71.12 -9.67 24.65
CA ARG A 88 -71.44 -10.72 23.66
C ARG A 88 -71.01 -12.12 24.10
N LYS A 89 -69.89 -12.26 24.82
CA LYS A 89 -69.48 -13.56 25.40
C LYS A 89 -70.42 -14.00 26.51
N GLU A 90 -70.90 -13.09 27.35
CA GLU A 90 -71.87 -13.41 28.40
C GLU A 90 -73.25 -13.76 27.84
N GLU A 91 -73.75 -13.03 26.84
CA GLU A 91 -74.96 -13.39 26.08
C GLU A 91 -74.84 -14.78 25.45
N HIS A 92 -73.72 -15.06 24.78
CA HIS A 92 -73.47 -16.36 24.16
C HIS A 92 -73.39 -17.48 25.22
N LEU A 93 -72.70 -17.27 26.33
CA LEU A 93 -72.65 -18.23 27.44
C LEU A 93 -74.03 -18.46 28.07
N LYS A 94 -74.86 -17.43 28.19
CA LYS A 94 -76.26 -17.54 28.66
C LYS A 94 -77.09 -18.38 27.69
N SER A 95 -77.09 -18.04 26.40
CA SER A 95 -77.78 -18.79 25.33
C SER A 95 -77.31 -20.26 25.25
N MET A 96 -76.01 -20.51 25.41
CA MET A 96 -75.45 -21.86 25.47
C MET A 96 -75.96 -22.65 26.69
N ARG A 97 -76.01 -22.05 27.89
CA ARG A 97 -76.57 -22.69 29.09
C ARG A 97 -78.06 -22.98 28.93
N GLU A 98 -78.82 -22.06 28.33
CA GLU A 98 -80.26 -22.22 28.06
C GLU A 98 -80.50 -23.34 27.03
N SER A 99 -79.69 -23.40 25.97
CA SER A 99 -79.69 -24.49 25.00
C SER A 99 -79.33 -25.84 25.63
N GLN A 100 -78.32 -25.89 26.52
CA GLN A 100 -77.96 -27.10 27.28
C GLN A 100 -79.08 -27.55 28.23
N LYS A 101 -79.79 -26.62 28.89
CA LYS A 101 -80.98 -26.94 29.70
C LYS A 101 -82.08 -27.56 28.84
N LYS A 102 -82.35 -26.99 27.66
CA LYS A 102 -83.37 -27.49 26.71
C LYS A 102 -83.00 -28.85 26.11
N ILE A 103 -81.72 -29.12 25.84
CA ILE A 103 -81.23 -30.44 25.44
C ILE A 103 -81.45 -31.46 26.56
N LYS A 104 -81.14 -31.12 27.83
CA LYS A 104 -81.40 -32.00 28.98
C LYS A 104 -82.88 -32.34 29.13
N SER A 105 -83.78 -31.35 29.12
CA SER A 105 -85.23 -31.62 29.25
C SER A 105 -85.78 -32.47 28.11
N LEU A 106 -85.33 -32.24 26.87
CA LEU A 106 -85.70 -33.07 25.71
C LEU A 106 -85.14 -34.50 25.81
N THR A 107 -83.94 -34.67 26.38
CA THR A 107 -83.34 -35.99 26.62
C THR A 107 -84.12 -36.76 27.69
N GLU A 108 -84.55 -36.09 28.77
CA GLU A 108 -85.42 -36.70 29.78
C GLU A 108 -86.80 -37.06 29.23
N GLU A 109 -87.40 -36.23 28.37
CA GLU A 109 -88.64 -36.56 27.67
C GLU A 109 -88.49 -37.75 26.74
N LEU A 110 -87.37 -37.83 26.01
CA LEU A 110 -87.06 -38.95 25.11
C LEU A 110 -86.94 -40.24 25.92
N LEU A 111 -86.18 -40.22 27.03
CA LEU A 111 -86.03 -41.37 27.93
C LEU A 111 -87.37 -41.76 28.59
N LYS A 112 -88.25 -40.80 28.93
CA LYS A 112 -89.62 -41.09 29.39
C LYS A 112 -90.45 -41.79 28.29
N LYS A 113 -90.31 -41.38 27.03
CA LYS A 113 -90.98 -41.99 25.86
C LYS A 113 -90.41 -43.38 25.53
N GLU A 114 -89.10 -43.60 25.61
CA GLU A 114 -88.47 -44.92 25.44
C GLU A 114 -88.91 -45.93 26.51
N ASN A 115 -89.02 -45.48 27.77
CA ASN A 115 -89.57 -46.30 28.85
C ASN A 115 -91.05 -46.65 28.62
N LEU A 116 -91.85 -45.71 28.08
CA LEU A 116 -93.24 -45.98 27.71
C LEU A 116 -93.35 -46.97 26.53
N ILE A 117 -92.52 -46.80 25.50
CA ILE A 117 -92.43 -47.74 24.37
C ILE A 117 -92.02 -49.14 24.86
N SER A 118 -91.07 -49.22 25.79
CA SER A 118 -90.61 -50.50 26.37
C SER A 118 -91.72 -51.21 27.15
N LYS A 119 -92.56 -50.46 27.89
CA LYS A 119 -93.77 -51.00 28.54
C LYS A 119 -94.79 -51.47 27.52
N LEU A 120 -95.14 -50.64 26.53
CA LEU A 120 -96.10 -51.02 25.48
C LEU A 120 -95.64 -52.24 24.67
N GLN A 121 -94.34 -52.39 24.42
CA GLN A 121 -93.77 -53.60 23.81
C GLN A 121 -93.89 -54.83 24.72
N HIS A 122 -93.74 -54.67 26.04
CA HIS A 122 -93.97 -55.76 26.99
C HIS A 122 -95.45 -56.17 27.01
N ASP A 123 -96.35 -55.19 27.08
CA ASP A 123 -97.80 -55.43 27.14
C ASP A 123 -98.32 -56.06 25.84
N VAL A 124 -97.79 -55.66 24.68
CA VAL A 124 -98.07 -56.32 23.38
C VAL A 124 -97.57 -57.77 23.36
N ARG A 125 -96.42 -58.09 23.98
CA ARG A 125 -95.95 -59.49 24.11
C ARG A 125 -96.87 -60.31 25.01
N ASP A 126 -97.27 -59.77 26.16
CA ASP A 126 -98.18 -60.47 27.09
C ASP A 126 -99.58 -60.68 26.47
N LEU A 127 -100.12 -59.68 25.78
CA LEU A 127 -101.38 -59.82 25.02
C LEU A 127 -101.26 -60.84 23.88
N SER A 128 -100.11 -60.90 23.19
CA SER A 128 -99.86 -61.93 22.17
C SER A 128 -99.81 -63.34 22.75
N LEU A 129 -99.16 -63.51 23.92
CA LEU A 129 -99.14 -64.77 24.65
C LEU A 129 -100.53 -65.18 25.14
N ARG A 130 -101.35 -64.23 25.62
CA ARG A 130 -102.75 -64.50 26.00
C ARG A 130 -103.63 -64.86 24.79
N GLY A 131 -103.41 -64.24 23.62
CA GLY A 131 -104.12 -64.57 22.39
C GLY A 131 -103.89 -66.02 21.95
N LEU A 132 -102.63 -66.47 21.97
CA LEU A 132 -102.27 -67.87 21.67
C LEU A 132 -102.92 -68.88 22.65
N CYS A 133 -103.26 -68.45 23.87
CA CYS A 133 -103.99 -69.26 24.85
C CYS A 133 -105.52 -69.32 24.62
N THR A 134 -106.12 -68.46 23.79
CA THR A 134 -107.58 -68.46 23.54
C THR A 134 -107.98 -69.22 22.26
N GLU A 135 -107.09 -69.34 21.27
CA GLU A 135 -107.41 -70.01 19.99
C GLU A 135 -107.49 -71.54 20.08
N THR A 136 -106.97 -72.16 21.14
CA THR A 136 -106.77 -73.62 21.23
C THR A 136 -107.95 -74.43 21.79
N LEU A 137 -109.07 -73.80 22.23
CA LEU A 137 -110.09 -74.49 23.04
C LEU A 137 -111.58 -74.37 22.62
N SER A 138 -111.95 -73.78 21.46
CA SER A 138 -113.37 -73.58 21.11
C SER A 138 -113.83 -74.01 19.70
N SER A 139 -113.21 -75.03 19.09
CA SER A 139 -113.69 -75.64 17.83
C SER A 139 -114.60 -76.86 18.06
N ARG A 140 -115.64 -76.75 18.91
CA ARG A 140 -116.57 -77.86 19.18
C ARG A 140 -117.99 -77.46 19.62
N ASN A 141 -118.83 -77.01 18.68
CA ASN A 141 -120.21 -77.52 18.52
C ASN A 141 -120.92 -76.99 17.25
N ARG A 142 -121.99 -77.67 16.83
CA ARG A 142 -122.71 -77.42 15.57
C ARG A 142 -124.13 -76.86 15.79
N SER A 143 -124.53 -75.92 14.92
CA SER A 143 -125.85 -75.79 14.28
C SER A 143 -127.13 -75.63 15.13
N LYS A 144 -127.91 -74.56 14.87
CA LYS A 144 -129.23 -74.65 14.19
C LYS A 144 -130.02 -73.32 14.12
N ARG A 145 -130.38 -72.90 12.89
CA ARG A 145 -131.63 -72.18 12.52
C ARG A 145 -131.74 -70.71 13.05
N LYS A 146 -132.63 -69.84 12.55
CA LYS A 146 -133.66 -69.94 11.48
C LYS A 146 -133.87 -68.58 10.77
N ASP A 147 -134.42 -68.62 9.57
CA ASP A 147 -134.75 -67.49 8.68
C ASP A 147 -136.12 -66.83 8.96
N ALA A 148 -136.40 -65.77 8.17
CA ALA A 148 -137.61 -64.91 8.04
C ALA A 148 -137.59 -63.58 8.84
N GLY A 149 -138.17 -62.48 8.33
CA GLY A 149 -138.80 -62.29 7.01
C GLY A 149 -139.50 -60.92 6.86
N ASP A 150 -139.62 -60.48 5.62
CA ASP A 150 -140.11 -59.19 5.08
C ASP A 150 -141.14 -58.31 5.83
N ASN A 151 -140.91 -56.99 5.69
CA ASN A 151 -141.87 -55.90 5.44
C ASN A 151 -143.32 -55.98 5.96
N ALA A 152 -143.71 -55.00 6.82
CA ALA A 152 -144.53 -53.86 6.36
C ALA A 152 -144.74 -52.73 7.42
N VAL A 153 -144.22 -51.53 7.10
CA VAL A 153 -144.89 -50.21 7.20
C VAL A 153 -145.65 -49.80 8.50
N TYR A 154 -145.03 -48.90 9.28
CA TYR A 154 -145.59 -47.79 10.11
C TYR A 154 -146.81 -48.05 11.07
N LYS A 155 -146.92 -47.43 12.25
CA LYS A 155 -146.62 -46.01 12.58
C LYS A 155 -146.57 -45.75 14.10
N SER A 156 -145.83 -44.70 14.47
CA SER A 156 -145.88 -43.96 15.75
C SER A 156 -145.28 -44.63 17.01
N CYS A 157 -144.63 -43.82 17.85
CA CYS A 157 -143.95 -44.22 19.08
C CYS A 157 -144.26 -43.22 20.20
N MET A 158 -144.44 -43.72 21.43
CA MET A 158 -144.51 -42.93 22.67
C MET A 158 -143.81 -43.69 23.81
N CYS A 159 -142.95 -42.98 24.54
CA CYS A 159 -142.75 -42.95 26.01
C CYS A 159 -142.92 -44.26 26.87
N ASN A 160 -142.13 -44.53 27.92
CA ASN A 160 -141.28 -43.62 28.69
C ASN A 160 -140.26 -44.30 29.65
N ASN A 161 -139.23 -43.53 30.03
CA ASN A 161 -138.53 -43.50 31.34
C ASN A 161 -137.91 -44.76 31.99
N LYS A 162 -136.61 -44.64 32.32
CA LYS A 162 -136.15 -44.39 33.70
C LYS A 162 -134.71 -43.82 33.75
N ASN A 163 -134.39 -43.16 34.87
CA ASN A 163 -133.08 -42.60 35.30
C ASN A 163 -132.69 -41.19 34.81
N ILE A 164 -133.00 -40.17 35.61
CA ILE A 164 -132.31 -38.86 35.67
C ILE A 164 -132.23 -38.45 37.15
N ASN A 165 -131.03 -38.34 37.73
CA ASN A 165 -130.84 -37.75 39.07
C ASN A 165 -129.41 -37.21 39.34
N LEU A 166 -128.62 -36.95 38.29
CA LEU A 166 -127.21 -36.53 38.43
C LEU A 166 -127.01 -35.01 38.26
N ASP A 167 -127.89 -34.33 37.52
CA ASP A 167 -127.61 -33.00 36.96
C ASP A 167 -128.00 -31.82 37.87
N LYS A 168 -128.30 -32.06 39.16
CA LYS A 168 -128.83 -31.03 40.07
C LYS A 168 -127.79 -30.30 40.91
N GLU A 169 -126.72 -30.97 41.36
CA GLU A 169 -125.60 -30.27 42.04
C GLU A 169 -124.94 -29.28 41.08
N ASN A 170 -124.49 -29.77 39.93
CA ASN A 170 -123.81 -28.98 38.90
C ASN A 170 -124.60 -27.70 38.54
N MET A 171 -125.93 -27.78 38.41
CA MET A 171 -126.77 -26.62 38.11
C MET A 171 -126.85 -25.59 39.24
N THR A 172 -126.69 -25.98 40.51
CA THR A 172 -126.64 -25.02 41.63
C THR A 172 -125.24 -24.46 41.87
N GLU A 173 -124.18 -25.26 41.70
CA GLU A 173 -122.80 -24.75 41.71
C GLU A 173 -122.59 -23.77 40.57
N THR A 174 -122.92 -24.17 39.34
CA THR A 174 -122.82 -23.28 38.16
C THR A 174 -123.62 -22.01 38.30
N PHE A 175 -124.79 -22.01 38.96
CA PHE A 175 -125.50 -20.74 39.18
C PHE A 175 -124.76 -19.82 40.16
N SER A 176 -124.12 -20.35 41.21
CA SER A 176 -123.26 -19.55 42.10
C SER A 176 -121.90 -19.18 41.49
N THR A 177 -121.30 -20.02 40.64
CA THR A 177 -120.11 -19.61 39.89
C THR A 177 -120.46 -18.61 38.81
N ILE A 178 -121.62 -18.73 38.14
CA ILE A 178 -122.12 -17.72 37.20
C ILE A 178 -122.38 -16.41 37.95
N GLN A 179 -123.05 -16.41 39.09
CA GLN A 179 -123.27 -15.16 39.83
C GLN A 179 -121.95 -14.55 40.34
N THR A 180 -121.03 -15.34 40.91
CA THR A 180 -119.72 -14.80 41.37
C THR A 180 -118.76 -14.50 40.21
N LEU A 181 -118.95 -15.09 39.03
CA LEU A 181 -118.28 -14.68 37.79
C LEU A 181 -118.94 -13.43 37.19
N GLN A 182 -120.24 -13.22 37.37
CA GLN A 182 -120.94 -11.99 36.97
C GLN A 182 -120.45 -10.82 37.84
N GLU A 183 -120.45 -10.99 39.17
CA GLU A 183 -119.91 -10.03 40.13
C GLU A 183 -118.41 -9.75 39.90
N LYS A 184 -117.63 -10.76 39.47
CA LYS A 184 -116.24 -10.56 39.01
C LYS A 184 -116.14 -9.89 37.65
N ILE A 185 -117.00 -10.21 36.69
CA ILE A 185 -117.04 -9.55 35.37
C ILE A 185 -117.41 -8.08 35.54
N ASP A 186 -118.34 -7.76 36.43
CA ASP A 186 -118.72 -6.39 36.74
C ASP A 186 -117.59 -5.67 37.50
N SER A 187 -116.94 -6.33 38.47
CA SER A 187 -115.71 -5.80 39.10
C SER A 187 -114.54 -5.62 38.12
N TYR A 188 -114.39 -6.50 37.12
CA TYR A 188 -113.39 -6.38 36.06
C TYR A 188 -113.81 -5.34 35.02
N ASN A 189 -115.09 -5.10 34.79
CA ASN A 189 -115.59 -4.00 33.96
C ASN A 189 -115.30 -2.67 34.64
N ASP A 190 -115.54 -2.55 35.95
CA ASP A 190 -115.15 -1.38 36.75
C ASP A 190 -113.63 -1.18 36.79
N GLU A 191 -112.85 -2.25 36.94
CA GLU A 191 -111.38 -2.19 36.84
C GLU A 191 -110.93 -1.79 35.42
N ILE A 192 -111.56 -2.31 34.36
CA ILE A 192 -111.30 -1.91 32.97
C ILE A 192 -111.73 -0.46 32.72
N ILE A 193 -112.79 0.04 33.35
CA ILE A 193 -113.20 1.46 33.28
C ILE A 193 -112.17 2.33 34.03
N LEU A 194 -111.71 1.94 35.21
CA LEU A 194 -110.65 2.65 35.94
C LEU A 194 -109.32 2.64 35.18
N LEU A 195 -108.95 1.51 34.56
CA LEU A 195 -107.77 1.38 33.71
C LEU A 195 -107.92 2.16 32.40
N LYS A 196 -109.10 2.20 31.78
CA LYS A 196 -109.40 3.07 30.63
C LYS A 196 -109.30 4.53 31.00
N ASN A 197 -109.89 4.96 32.11
CA ASN A 197 -109.77 6.33 32.61
C ASN A 197 -108.30 6.67 32.92
N GLN A 198 -107.52 5.73 33.46
CA GLN A 198 -106.08 5.91 33.68
C GLN A 198 -105.28 5.94 32.36
N VAL A 199 -105.71 5.20 31.32
CA VAL A 199 -105.14 5.28 29.97
C VAL A 199 -105.51 6.59 29.31
N GLU A 200 -106.77 7.04 29.31
CA GLU A 200 -107.19 8.36 28.80
C GLU A 200 -106.49 9.50 29.54
N HIS A 201 -106.25 9.37 30.85
CA HIS A 201 -105.48 10.36 31.60
C HIS A 201 -103.98 10.31 31.24
N ARG A 202 -103.41 9.13 30.99
CA ARG A 202 -102.04 8.98 30.45
C ARG A 202 -101.93 9.44 29.00
N GLU A 203 -102.96 9.30 28.17
CA GLU A 203 -103.00 9.77 26.79
C GLU A 203 -103.19 11.29 26.75
N SER A 204 -104.03 11.84 27.63
CA SER A 204 -104.12 13.28 27.89
C SER A 204 -102.78 13.85 28.38
N GLU A 205 -102.08 13.13 29.26
CA GLU A 205 -100.74 13.50 29.71
C GLU A 205 -99.69 13.33 28.59
N ILE A 206 -99.77 12.30 27.75
CA ILE A 206 -98.91 12.13 26.56
C ILE A 206 -99.19 13.24 25.53
N ILE A 207 -100.43 13.73 25.41
CA ILE A 207 -100.81 14.88 24.58
C ILE A 207 -100.28 16.18 25.20
N ARG A 208 -100.39 16.36 26.53
CA ARG A 208 -99.83 17.52 27.25
C ARG A 208 -98.30 17.54 27.16
N LEU A 209 -97.65 16.39 27.31
CA LEU A 209 -96.22 16.21 27.13
C LEU A 209 -95.81 16.38 25.67
N LYS A 210 -96.60 15.92 24.69
CA LYS A 210 -96.39 16.25 23.27
C LYS A 210 -96.44 17.74 23.01
N LEU A 211 -97.44 18.46 23.53
CA LEU A 211 -97.51 19.93 23.44
C LEU A 211 -96.30 20.63 24.10
N LEU A 212 -95.80 20.09 25.22
CA LEU A 212 -94.57 20.55 25.87
C LEU A 212 -93.29 20.22 25.06
N LEU A 213 -93.30 19.14 24.26
CA LEU A 213 -92.17 18.69 23.42
C LEU A 213 -92.19 19.29 22.00
N GLU A 214 -93.37 19.62 21.47
CA GLU A 214 -93.57 20.47 20.29
C GLU A 214 -93.12 21.92 20.56
N GLY A 215 -93.11 22.32 21.84
CA GLY A 215 -92.37 23.48 22.37
C GLY A 215 -90.83 23.31 22.38
N GLY A 216 -90.27 22.47 21.51
CA GLY A 216 -88.83 22.28 21.35
C GLY A 216 -88.10 23.61 21.03
N ARG A 217 -86.85 23.74 21.50
CA ARG A 217 -86.06 24.98 21.32
C ARG A 217 -86.06 25.41 19.84
N PRO A 218 -86.44 26.66 19.51
CA PRO A 218 -86.37 27.16 18.15
C PRO A 218 -84.98 26.98 17.55
N SER A 219 -84.90 26.70 16.25
CA SER A 219 -83.61 26.57 15.53
C SER A 219 -82.71 27.80 15.71
N ALA A 220 -83.31 29.00 15.84
CA ALA A 220 -82.62 30.24 16.15
C ALA A 220 -81.89 30.23 17.52
N ALA A 221 -82.37 29.47 18.52
CA ALA A 221 -81.70 29.31 19.81
C ALA A 221 -80.53 28.33 19.71
N ILE A 222 -80.71 27.18 19.03
CA ILE A 222 -79.63 26.21 18.79
C ILE A 222 -78.48 26.86 18.01
N THR A 223 -78.80 27.65 16.96
CA THR A 223 -77.79 28.40 16.21
C THR A 223 -77.07 29.46 17.06
N LYS A 224 -77.70 29.97 18.12
CA LYS A 224 -77.12 30.96 19.04
C LYS A 224 -76.21 30.31 20.09
N ASP A 225 -76.61 29.16 20.64
CA ASP A 225 -75.80 28.39 21.59
C ASP A 225 -74.52 27.81 20.94
N PHE A 226 -74.53 27.60 19.61
CA PHE A 226 -73.35 27.21 18.82
C PHE A 226 -72.53 28.39 18.25
N CYS A 227 -72.79 29.65 18.66
CA CYS A 227 -72.04 30.81 18.19
C CYS A 227 -70.78 31.15 19.03
N SER A 228 -69.88 30.18 19.17
CA SER A 228 -68.44 30.48 19.30
C SER A 228 -67.82 30.55 17.90
N ASP A 229 -68.04 31.69 17.22
CA ASP A 229 -67.52 32.08 15.91
C ASP A 229 -67.68 31.10 14.72
N LYS A 230 -68.84 31.23 14.07
CA LYS A 230 -69.03 31.10 12.61
C LYS A 230 -68.49 29.79 11.98
N PRO A 231 -69.29 28.71 11.93
CA PRO A 231 -68.89 27.46 11.26
C PRO A 231 -68.49 27.68 9.79
N GLU A 232 -69.06 28.63 9.06
CA GLU A 232 -68.63 28.99 7.71
C GLU A 232 -67.18 29.52 7.66
N LYS A 233 -66.77 30.36 8.62
CA LYS A 233 -65.36 30.79 8.74
C LYS A 233 -64.46 29.61 9.08
N LYS A 234 -64.90 28.70 9.97
CA LYS A 234 -64.13 27.50 10.32
C LYS A 234 -64.00 26.54 9.13
N ILE A 235 -65.06 26.37 8.32
CA ILE A 235 -65.05 25.58 7.08
C ILE A 235 -64.18 26.26 6.00
N LEU A 236 -64.22 27.58 5.86
CA LEU A 236 -63.33 28.32 4.95
C LEU A 236 -61.86 28.25 5.41
N TYR A 237 -61.60 28.35 6.71
CA TYR A 237 -60.27 28.17 7.29
C TYR A 237 -59.76 26.75 7.06
N LEU A 238 -60.56 25.71 7.36
CA LEU A 238 -60.21 24.32 7.10
C LEU A 238 -60.01 24.05 5.59
N LYS A 239 -60.84 24.61 4.71
CA LYS A 239 -60.63 24.51 3.24
C LYS A 239 -59.38 25.26 2.76
N LYS A 240 -58.98 26.34 3.43
CA LYS A 240 -57.72 27.05 3.17
C LYS A 240 -56.52 26.24 3.68
N GLN A 241 -56.63 25.68 4.88
CA GLN A 241 -55.60 24.85 5.52
C GLN A 241 -55.40 23.51 4.78
N VAL A 242 -56.47 22.88 4.28
CA VAL A 242 -56.38 21.72 3.38
C VAL A 242 -55.67 22.10 2.08
N LYS A 243 -56.02 23.22 1.44
CA LYS A 243 -55.29 23.70 0.24
C LYS A 243 -53.82 24.04 0.52
N GLU A 244 -53.51 24.57 1.70
CA GLU A 244 -52.14 24.84 2.13
C GLU A 244 -51.37 23.54 2.38
N LEU A 245 -52.01 22.52 2.97
CA LEU A 245 -51.47 21.17 3.10
C LEU A 245 -51.30 20.46 1.74
N ASP A 246 -52.24 20.62 0.80
CA ASP A 246 -52.12 20.10 -0.56
C ASP A 246 -50.94 20.74 -1.30
N ILE A 247 -50.77 22.07 -1.19
CA ILE A 247 -49.62 22.79 -1.74
C ILE A 247 -48.31 22.34 -1.07
N CYS A 248 -48.29 22.19 0.26
CA CYS A 248 -47.13 21.67 0.98
C CYS A 248 -46.80 20.21 0.59
N ASN A 249 -47.80 19.36 0.38
CA ASN A 249 -47.62 17.99 -0.12
C ASN A 249 -47.07 17.97 -1.55
N GLU A 250 -47.57 18.83 -2.45
CA GLU A 250 -47.05 18.96 -3.82
C GLU A 250 -45.63 19.55 -3.86
N LEU A 251 -45.27 20.42 -2.91
CA LEU A 251 -43.90 20.90 -2.74
C LEU A 251 -43.01 19.79 -2.16
N LEU A 252 -43.44 19.05 -1.14
CA LEU A 252 -42.71 17.93 -0.56
C LEU A 252 -42.50 16.78 -1.55
N LYS A 253 -43.48 16.47 -2.41
CA LYS A 253 -43.30 15.54 -3.54
C LYS A 253 -42.20 16.03 -4.48
N LYS A 254 -42.20 17.30 -4.86
CA LYS A 254 -41.17 17.88 -5.75
C LYS A 254 -39.80 17.98 -5.09
N GLU A 255 -39.74 18.14 -3.78
CA GLU A 255 -38.50 18.08 -3.00
C GLU A 255 -37.96 16.63 -2.95
N LEU A 256 -38.86 15.65 -2.79
CA LEU A 256 -38.55 14.22 -2.81
C LEU A 256 -38.11 13.76 -4.21
N GLU A 257 -38.83 14.13 -5.27
CA GLU A 257 -38.48 13.85 -6.67
C GLU A 257 -37.09 14.41 -7.01
N LYS A 258 -36.81 15.68 -6.68
CA LYS A 258 -35.47 16.28 -6.87
C LYS A 258 -34.39 15.62 -6.02
N SER A 259 -34.74 15.11 -4.84
CA SER A 259 -33.80 14.40 -3.98
C SER A 259 -33.49 13.01 -4.53
N LEU A 260 -34.49 12.33 -5.09
CA LEU A 260 -34.35 11.05 -5.79
C LEU A 260 -33.56 11.22 -7.10
N GLU A 261 -33.83 12.28 -7.87
CA GLU A 261 -33.10 12.64 -9.09
C GLU A 261 -31.61 12.90 -8.79
N LYS A 262 -31.30 13.65 -7.73
CA LYS A 262 -29.92 13.84 -7.23
C LYS A 262 -29.28 12.53 -6.75
N GLN A 263 -30.04 11.63 -6.15
CA GLN A 263 -29.54 10.30 -5.75
C GLN A 263 -29.23 9.43 -6.97
N HIS A 264 -30.09 9.43 -8.00
CA HIS A 264 -29.82 8.76 -9.26
C HIS A 264 -28.62 9.37 -9.99
N GLU A 265 -28.47 10.69 -10.02
CA GLU A 265 -27.32 11.38 -10.62
C GLU A 265 -26.01 11.05 -9.85
N ALA A 266 -26.06 11.01 -8.51
CA ALA A 266 -24.92 10.58 -7.69
C ALA A 266 -24.57 9.10 -7.87
N MET A 267 -25.58 8.22 -8.01
CA MET A 267 -25.39 6.80 -8.29
C MET A 267 -24.81 6.55 -9.68
N GLN A 268 -25.27 7.29 -10.70
CA GLN A 268 -24.70 7.25 -12.04
C GLN A 268 -23.25 7.74 -12.03
N ARG A 269 -22.96 8.87 -11.35
CA ARG A 269 -21.57 9.33 -11.18
C ARG A 269 -20.70 8.33 -10.42
N ALA A 270 -21.25 7.55 -9.48
CA ALA A 270 -20.52 6.48 -8.80
C ALA A 270 -20.25 5.27 -9.72
N LEU A 271 -21.20 4.89 -10.58
CA LEU A 271 -21.02 3.87 -11.62
C LEU A 271 -19.96 4.30 -12.65
N ASP A 272 -20.08 5.52 -13.19
CA ASP A 272 -19.12 6.10 -14.14
C ASP A 272 -17.70 6.19 -13.56
N LEU A 273 -17.55 6.32 -12.24
CA LEU A 273 -16.27 6.28 -11.52
C LEU A 273 -15.80 4.84 -11.26
N ALA A 274 -16.69 3.90 -10.97
CA ALA A 274 -16.34 2.49 -10.83
C ALA A 274 -15.83 1.90 -12.16
N ASP A 275 -16.47 2.22 -13.29
CA ASP A 275 -16.02 1.79 -14.62
C ASP A 275 -14.68 2.43 -15.01
N LYS A 276 -14.43 3.69 -14.64
CA LYS A 276 -13.11 4.34 -14.82
C LYS A 276 -12.04 3.69 -13.93
N ASN A 277 -12.35 3.39 -12.67
CA ASN A 277 -11.42 2.71 -11.78
C ASN A 277 -11.11 1.29 -12.26
N LYS A 278 -12.08 0.61 -12.89
CA LYS A 278 -11.86 -0.67 -13.57
C LYS A 278 -10.95 -0.50 -14.78
N ALA A 279 -11.23 0.44 -15.68
CA ALA A 279 -10.38 0.71 -16.84
C ALA A 279 -8.94 1.08 -16.45
N LEU A 280 -8.76 1.88 -15.39
CA LEU A 280 -7.46 2.21 -14.83
C LEU A 280 -6.76 0.99 -14.19
N LYS A 281 -7.49 0.07 -13.54
CA LYS A 281 -6.93 -1.20 -13.07
C LYS A 281 -6.46 -2.06 -14.24
N ASP A 282 -7.29 -2.18 -15.28
CA ASP A 282 -6.98 -2.96 -16.48
C ASP A 282 -5.76 -2.35 -17.20
N GLU A 283 -5.63 -1.01 -17.25
CA GLU A 283 -4.45 -0.29 -17.77
C GLU A 283 -3.21 -0.52 -16.90
N LEU A 284 -3.33 -0.49 -15.57
CA LEU A 284 -2.23 -0.79 -14.64
C LEU A 284 -1.71 -2.22 -14.84
N GLN A 285 -2.62 -3.21 -14.91
CA GLN A 285 -2.25 -4.62 -15.16
C GLN A 285 -1.57 -4.81 -16.52
N ASN A 286 -1.97 -4.06 -17.56
CA ASN A 286 -1.26 -4.06 -18.84
C ASN A 286 0.13 -3.41 -18.72
N MET A 287 0.31 -2.38 -17.89
CA MET A 287 1.61 -1.78 -17.62
C MET A 287 2.53 -2.73 -16.84
N ASP A 288 2.01 -3.46 -15.84
CA ASP A 288 2.75 -4.47 -15.07
C ASP A 288 3.20 -5.63 -15.97
N LEU A 289 2.32 -6.13 -16.85
CA LEU A 289 2.67 -7.13 -17.87
C LEU A 289 3.72 -6.62 -18.87
N LEU A 290 3.70 -5.33 -19.20
CA LEU A 290 4.71 -4.72 -20.07
C LEU A 290 6.06 -4.58 -19.33
N ALA A 291 6.04 -4.21 -18.06
CA ALA A 291 7.23 -4.10 -17.22
C ALA A 291 7.91 -5.46 -17.03
N LEU A 292 7.15 -6.49 -16.65
CA LEU A 292 7.61 -7.89 -16.57
C LEU A 292 8.25 -8.34 -17.89
N LYS A 293 7.62 -8.03 -19.04
CA LYS A 293 8.15 -8.40 -20.35
C LYS A 293 9.45 -7.66 -20.71
N VAL A 294 9.57 -6.39 -20.32
CA VAL A 294 10.80 -5.59 -20.51
C VAL A 294 11.92 -6.10 -19.59
N GLU A 295 11.62 -6.48 -18.36
CA GLU A 295 12.56 -7.10 -17.44
C GLU A 295 13.03 -8.46 -17.95
N ASP A 296 12.11 -9.31 -18.41
CA ASP A 296 12.38 -10.63 -18.99
C ASP A 296 13.27 -10.53 -20.26
N ASP A 297 13.02 -9.57 -21.15
CA ASP A 297 13.88 -9.28 -22.30
C ASP A 297 15.23 -8.63 -21.92
N CYS A 298 15.29 -7.87 -20.81
CA CYS A 298 16.54 -7.36 -20.26
C CYS A 298 17.39 -8.50 -19.68
N ASN A 299 16.78 -9.41 -18.92
CA ASN A 299 17.42 -10.58 -18.30
C ASN A 299 17.98 -11.53 -19.36
N LYS A 300 17.24 -11.82 -20.45
CA LYS A 300 17.76 -12.58 -21.61
C LYS A 300 19.01 -11.94 -22.19
N ARG A 301 19.00 -10.62 -22.37
CA ARG A 301 20.14 -9.85 -22.91
C ARG A 301 21.32 -9.77 -21.94
N LEU A 302 21.06 -9.76 -20.63
CA LEU A 302 22.08 -9.84 -19.59
C LEU A 302 22.76 -11.22 -19.63
N VAL A 303 21.98 -12.31 -19.77
CA VAL A 303 22.50 -13.67 -19.97
C VAL A 303 23.32 -13.78 -21.27
N GLU A 304 22.87 -13.20 -22.39
CA GLU A 304 23.66 -13.13 -23.63
C GLU A 304 25.03 -12.44 -23.41
N LEU A 305 25.05 -11.28 -22.74
CA LEU A 305 26.28 -10.55 -22.42
C LEU A 305 27.17 -11.32 -21.42
N THR A 306 26.60 -12.01 -20.43
CA THR A 306 27.35 -12.85 -19.49
C THR A 306 27.98 -14.06 -20.20
N ASN A 307 27.29 -14.64 -21.19
CA ASN A 307 27.83 -15.71 -22.03
C ASN A 307 28.97 -15.20 -22.94
N GLU A 308 28.87 -13.98 -23.48
CA GLU A 308 29.97 -13.37 -24.23
C GLU A 308 31.18 -13.03 -23.32
N ILE A 309 30.93 -12.49 -22.11
CA ILE A 309 31.98 -12.20 -21.11
C ILE A 309 32.70 -13.47 -20.68
N THR A 310 31.98 -14.55 -20.35
CA THR A 310 32.59 -15.83 -19.94
C THR A 310 33.34 -16.50 -21.09
N PHE A 311 32.87 -16.39 -22.34
CA PHE A 311 33.62 -16.81 -23.51
C PHE A 311 34.92 -15.99 -23.68
N LEU A 312 34.87 -14.67 -23.48
CA LEU A 312 36.05 -13.81 -23.55
C LEU A 312 37.04 -14.09 -22.41
N GLN A 313 36.56 -14.32 -21.17
CA GLN A 313 37.38 -14.76 -20.04
C GLN A 313 38.08 -16.09 -20.35
N THR A 314 37.33 -17.10 -20.77
CA THR A 314 37.86 -18.40 -21.21
C THR A 314 38.92 -18.23 -22.31
N LYS A 315 38.72 -17.30 -23.24
CA LYS A 315 39.68 -16.99 -24.32
C LYS A 315 40.93 -16.28 -23.80
N VAL A 316 40.81 -15.40 -22.81
CA VAL A 316 41.96 -14.77 -22.13
C VAL A 316 42.75 -15.80 -21.31
N GLU A 317 42.09 -16.71 -20.60
CA GLU A 317 42.74 -17.81 -19.88
C GLU A 317 43.48 -18.76 -20.83
N ASN A 318 42.89 -19.09 -21.98
CA ASN A 318 43.54 -19.85 -23.06
C ASN A 318 44.71 -19.11 -23.74
N LEU A 319 44.81 -17.79 -23.59
CA LEU A 319 45.97 -17.00 -24.03
C LEU A 319 47.01 -16.88 -22.92
N ASN A 320 46.60 -16.69 -21.67
CA ASN A 320 47.49 -16.64 -20.51
C ASN A 320 48.19 -17.98 -20.26
N THR A 321 47.48 -19.10 -20.39
CA THR A 321 48.08 -20.46 -20.34
C THR A 321 49.05 -20.68 -21.51
N LYS A 322 48.79 -20.14 -22.70
CA LYS A 322 49.75 -20.15 -23.81
C LYS A 322 50.98 -19.28 -23.56
N ASN A 323 50.81 -18.08 -23.01
CA ASN A 323 51.94 -17.24 -22.60
C ASN A 323 52.77 -17.94 -21.52
N PHE A 324 52.14 -18.51 -20.50
CA PHE A 324 52.81 -19.30 -19.46
C PHE A 324 53.59 -20.50 -20.04
N ILE A 325 53.02 -21.21 -21.02
CA ILE A 325 53.74 -22.27 -21.73
C ILE A 325 54.93 -21.69 -22.53
N LEU A 326 54.77 -20.57 -23.22
CA LEU A 326 55.85 -19.92 -23.97
C LEU A 326 56.97 -19.37 -23.07
N GLU A 327 56.63 -18.82 -21.90
CA GLU A 327 57.58 -18.35 -20.88
C GLU A 327 58.32 -19.53 -20.21
N ARG A 328 57.60 -20.60 -19.90
CA ARG A 328 58.18 -21.86 -19.42
C ARG A 328 59.07 -22.51 -20.46
N ASP A 329 58.71 -22.45 -21.74
CA ASP A 329 59.50 -23.01 -22.82
C ASP A 329 60.75 -22.15 -23.07
N LEU A 330 60.63 -20.82 -23.08
CA LEU A 330 61.76 -19.87 -23.12
C LEU A 330 62.75 -20.08 -21.97
N THR A 331 62.27 -20.23 -20.74
CA THR A 331 63.13 -20.54 -19.58
C THR A 331 63.74 -21.94 -19.68
N SER A 332 63.01 -22.94 -20.17
CA SER A 332 63.58 -24.28 -20.43
C SER A 332 64.67 -24.28 -21.52
N PHE A 333 64.57 -23.39 -22.52
CA PHE A 333 65.61 -23.16 -23.52
C PHE A 333 66.85 -22.46 -22.92
N GLN A 334 66.70 -21.64 -21.88
CA GLN A 334 67.84 -21.09 -21.14
C GLN A 334 68.52 -22.15 -20.25
N GLU A 335 67.76 -23.04 -19.60
CA GLU A 335 68.32 -24.06 -18.70
C GLU A 335 68.93 -25.29 -19.42
N LYS A 336 68.54 -25.58 -20.67
CA LYS A 336 68.99 -26.76 -21.42
C LYS A 336 69.71 -26.41 -22.74
N GLY A 337 70.58 -25.39 -22.68
CA GLY A 337 71.16 -24.71 -23.86
C GLY A 337 72.68 -24.53 -23.92
N SER A 338 73.49 -25.52 -23.51
CA SER A 338 74.94 -25.63 -23.81
C SER A 338 75.84 -24.37 -23.58
N LEU A 339 76.27 -24.19 -22.33
CA LEU A 339 77.33 -23.27 -21.92
C LEU A 339 78.68 -23.49 -22.66
N LYS A 340 78.95 -22.81 -23.78
CA LYS A 340 80.31 -22.37 -24.20
C LYS A 340 80.47 -21.49 -25.46
N TYR A 341 79.56 -21.51 -26.44
CA TYR A 341 79.89 -21.02 -27.79
C TYR A 341 79.65 -19.52 -28.10
N THR A 342 79.08 -18.75 -27.19
CA THR A 342 78.60 -17.36 -27.47
C THR A 342 79.35 -16.25 -26.71
N LYS A 343 80.54 -16.52 -26.16
CA LYS A 343 81.36 -15.46 -25.52
C LYS A 343 82.57 -14.99 -26.34
N HIS A 344 83.12 -15.82 -27.23
CA HIS A 344 84.38 -15.52 -27.91
C HIS A 344 84.30 -14.48 -29.06
N MET A 345 83.12 -14.21 -29.63
CA MET A 345 82.98 -13.22 -30.72
C MET A 345 82.98 -11.77 -30.22
N SER A 346 82.33 -11.49 -29.08
CA SER A 346 82.13 -10.12 -28.59
C SER A 346 83.41 -9.47 -28.03
N GLU A 347 84.33 -10.27 -27.50
CA GLU A 347 85.62 -9.77 -26.98
C GLU A 347 86.57 -9.36 -28.13
N ASN A 348 86.55 -10.07 -29.26
CA ASN A 348 87.35 -9.71 -30.44
C ASN A 348 86.93 -8.36 -31.04
N GLU A 349 85.64 -8.16 -31.30
CA GLU A 349 85.10 -6.90 -31.85
C GLU A 349 85.39 -5.70 -30.94
N LYS A 350 85.32 -5.89 -29.61
CA LYS A 350 85.72 -4.84 -28.64
C LYS A 350 87.19 -4.45 -28.77
N THR A 351 88.11 -5.41 -28.90
CA THR A 351 89.55 -5.08 -29.03
C THR A 351 89.89 -4.38 -30.34
N ILE A 352 89.15 -4.65 -31.43
CA ILE A 352 89.32 -3.96 -32.71
C ILE A 352 88.82 -2.51 -32.60
N LEU A 353 87.58 -2.31 -32.12
CA LEU A 353 86.99 -0.98 -31.97
C LEU A 353 87.74 -0.09 -30.97
N GLN A 354 88.28 -0.66 -29.87
CA GLN A 354 89.11 0.11 -28.94
C GLN A 354 90.42 0.59 -29.58
N LYS A 355 90.96 -0.14 -30.55
CA LYS A 355 92.21 0.23 -31.25
C LYS A 355 91.98 1.33 -32.29
N GLU A 356 90.88 1.22 -33.03
CA GLU A 356 90.45 2.25 -33.98
C GLU A 356 90.10 3.58 -33.27
N ILE A 357 89.54 3.51 -32.06
CA ILE A 357 89.30 4.70 -31.21
C ILE A 357 90.63 5.33 -30.73
N THR A 358 91.65 4.55 -30.36
CA THR A 358 92.96 5.14 -29.97
C THR A 358 93.66 5.81 -31.14
N ASP A 359 93.67 5.19 -32.32
CA ASP A 359 94.34 5.75 -33.51
C ASP A 359 93.66 7.07 -33.97
N LEU A 360 92.33 7.17 -33.83
CA LEU A 360 91.58 8.41 -34.08
C LEU A 360 91.82 9.49 -33.02
N MET A 361 92.07 9.14 -31.76
CA MET A 361 92.39 10.11 -30.70
C MET A 361 93.74 10.80 -30.93
N ASP A 362 94.78 10.05 -31.29
CA ASP A 362 96.10 10.63 -31.55
C ASP A 362 96.12 11.49 -32.84
N LEU A 363 95.35 11.11 -33.87
CA LEU A 363 95.19 11.93 -35.06
C LEU A 363 94.47 13.26 -34.77
N ASN A 364 93.43 13.24 -33.94
CA ASN A 364 92.67 14.45 -33.57
C ASN A 364 93.54 15.41 -32.73
N LYS A 365 94.38 14.87 -31.84
CA LYS A 365 95.38 15.63 -31.07
C LYS A 365 96.37 16.36 -31.98
N SER A 366 96.89 15.69 -33.01
CA SER A 366 97.79 16.31 -34.01
C SER A 366 97.11 17.39 -34.88
N LEU A 367 95.78 17.35 -35.01
CA LEU A 367 95.02 18.38 -35.72
C LEU A 367 94.74 19.62 -34.86
N GLN A 368 94.55 19.47 -33.54
CA GLN A 368 94.37 20.63 -32.64
C GLN A 368 95.60 21.55 -32.63
N ASP A 369 96.81 20.99 -32.57
CA ASP A 369 98.07 21.75 -32.59
C ASP A 369 98.27 22.57 -33.89
N LYS A 370 97.62 22.18 -34.99
CA LYS A 370 97.74 22.81 -36.31
C LYS A 370 96.65 23.84 -36.63
N ILE A 371 95.58 23.89 -35.84
CA ILE A 371 94.49 24.86 -36.00
C ILE A 371 94.83 26.19 -35.30
N LEU A 372 95.62 26.14 -34.22
CA LEU A 372 96.02 27.32 -33.44
C LEU A 372 96.99 28.28 -34.17
N SER A 373 97.64 27.85 -35.26
CA SER A 373 98.67 28.64 -35.97
C SER A 373 98.19 29.34 -37.24
N LEU A 374 96.90 29.24 -37.59
CA LEU A 374 96.37 29.75 -38.87
C LEU A 374 95.05 30.55 -38.74
N SER A 375 94.69 30.99 -37.53
CA SER A 375 93.55 31.89 -37.30
C SER A 375 93.78 33.33 -37.76
N GLU A 376 95.04 33.73 -38.00
CA GLU A 376 95.43 35.08 -38.40
C GLU A 376 95.79 35.19 -39.89
N THR A 377 94.80 35.19 -40.79
CA THR A 377 94.87 36.00 -42.04
C THR A 377 93.52 36.14 -42.77
N ASN A 378 92.93 37.32 -42.62
CA ASN A 378 92.14 38.08 -43.60
C ASN A 378 91.32 37.38 -44.70
N LYS A 379 89.99 37.58 -44.59
CA LYS A 379 89.19 38.35 -45.57
C LYS A 379 89.95 38.84 -46.83
N PHE A 380 89.63 38.35 -48.03
CA PHE A 380 89.44 39.18 -49.23
C PHE A 380 88.81 38.39 -50.40
N HIS A 381 88.34 39.12 -51.43
CA HIS A 381 87.94 38.64 -52.76
C HIS A 381 86.69 37.76 -52.89
N GLN A 382 85.57 38.38 -52.53
CA GLN A 382 84.40 38.45 -53.41
C GLN A 382 84.80 38.98 -54.81
N ASP A 383 84.57 38.23 -55.90
CA ASP A 383 83.67 38.67 -57.00
C ASP A 383 83.38 37.60 -58.08
N LYS A 384 82.19 37.75 -58.70
CA LYS A 384 81.66 37.24 -60.01
C LYS A 384 82.47 36.23 -60.86
N LEU A 385 81.75 35.24 -61.41
CA LEU A 385 81.35 35.28 -62.84
C LEU A 385 80.11 34.42 -63.16
N ALA A 386 79.28 34.92 -64.08
CA ALA A 386 78.23 34.23 -64.82
C ALA A 386 78.56 34.39 -66.34
N LYS A 387 77.81 33.98 -67.37
CA LYS A 387 76.38 33.66 -67.56
C LYS A 387 76.19 33.06 -68.98
N ASN A 388 74.92 32.86 -69.40
CA ASN A 388 74.36 32.73 -70.78
C ASN A 388 73.95 31.30 -71.21
N ASN A 389 72.82 31.02 -71.89
CA ASN A 389 71.53 31.75 -72.14
C ASN A 389 70.42 30.65 -72.30
N SER A 390 69.14 30.75 -71.88
CA SER A 390 68.05 31.73 -72.12
C SER A 390 67.38 31.58 -73.53
N ASP A 391 66.04 31.59 -73.73
CA ASP A 391 64.92 31.99 -72.84
C ASP A 391 63.51 31.40 -73.16
N SER A 392 62.53 31.67 -72.27
CA SER A 392 61.04 31.63 -72.44
C SER A 392 60.28 30.27 -72.49
N PRO A 393 58.93 30.20 -72.29
CA PRO A 393 57.99 31.25 -71.83
C PRO A 393 57.01 30.88 -70.68
N LYS A 394 56.61 31.91 -69.91
CA LYS A 394 55.32 32.16 -69.18
C LYS A 394 54.65 31.10 -68.26
N CYS A 395 54.34 31.57 -67.04
CA CYS A 395 53.49 30.93 -66.03
C CYS A 395 51.98 31.16 -66.27
N LEU A 396 51.13 30.26 -65.75
CA LEU A 396 49.66 30.40 -65.68
C LEU A 396 49.22 31.36 -64.57
N SER A 397 48.04 31.97 -64.70
CA SER A 397 47.59 33.04 -63.78
C SER A 397 46.72 32.51 -62.64
N LYS A 398 46.69 33.27 -61.53
CA LYS A 398 45.83 33.00 -60.36
C LYS A 398 44.34 32.89 -60.74
N GLY A 399 43.90 33.58 -61.79
CA GLY A 399 42.52 33.52 -62.29
C GLY A 399 42.11 32.17 -62.88
N ASP A 400 43.05 31.40 -63.42
CA ASP A 400 42.76 30.11 -64.06
C ASP A 400 42.48 29.02 -63.00
N LEU A 401 43.27 29.03 -61.92
CA LEU A 401 43.01 28.25 -60.69
C LEU A 401 41.71 28.67 -60.01
N GLN A 402 41.39 29.97 -60.00
CA GLN A 402 40.15 30.46 -59.38
C GLN A 402 38.90 29.99 -60.14
N LYS A 403 38.91 29.95 -61.48
CA LYS A 403 37.81 29.36 -62.26
C LYS A 403 37.57 27.89 -61.92
N ILE A 404 38.62 27.09 -61.82
CA ILE A 404 38.50 25.65 -61.47
C ILE A 404 37.83 25.50 -60.10
N LEU A 405 38.26 26.27 -59.10
CA LEU A 405 37.67 26.26 -57.76
C LEU A 405 36.23 26.80 -57.73
N GLU A 406 35.89 27.79 -58.56
CA GLU A 406 34.52 28.31 -58.69
C GLU A 406 33.59 27.31 -59.41
N ASP A 407 34.09 26.52 -60.36
CA ASP A 407 33.33 25.46 -61.03
C ASP A 407 33.17 24.20 -60.18
N GLU A 408 34.17 23.84 -59.35
CA GLU A 408 33.99 22.83 -58.30
C GLU A 408 33.00 23.30 -57.24
N ARG A 409 33.12 24.56 -56.77
CA ARG A 409 32.17 25.14 -55.83
C ARG A 409 30.76 25.14 -56.41
N ARG A 410 30.56 25.48 -57.69
CA ARG A 410 29.24 25.40 -58.36
C ARG A 410 28.71 23.96 -58.48
N LYS A 411 29.58 22.95 -58.63
CA LYS A 411 29.15 21.53 -58.55
C LYS A 411 28.66 21.17 -57.15
N TYR A 412 29.37 21.54 -56.10
CA TYR A 412 28.94 21.28 -54.72
C TYR A 412 27.70 22.09 -54.32
N GLU A 413 27.60 23.35 -54.75
CA GLU A 413 26.44 24.22 -54.50
C GLU A 413 25.21 23.73 -55.26
N LYS A 414 25.37 23.14 -56.46
CA LYS A 414 24.31 22.37 -57.12
C LYS A 414 23.97 21.09 -56.35
N TYR A 415 24.94 20.29 -55.93
CA TYR A 415 24.68 19.05 -55.17
C TYR A 415 23.94 19.32 -53.85
N ILE A 416 24.27 20.41 -53.16
CA ILE A 416 23.55 20.87 -51.96
C ILE A 416 22.12 21.31 -52.31
N LYS A 417 21.91 22.00 -53.45
CA LYS A 417 20.55 22.28 -53.94
C LYS A 417 19.78 21.03 -54.30
N ASP A 418 20.35 20.09 -55.06
CA ASP A 418 19.70 18.82 -55.42
C ASP A 418 19.31 18.01 -54.15
N VAL A 419 20.10 18.10 -53.06
CA VAL A 419 19.78 17.52 -51.75
C VAL A 419 18.70 18.31 -50.99
N GLN A 420 18.74 19.64 -50.99
CA GLN A 420 17.71 20.49 -50.37
C GLN A 420 16.37 20.41 -51.11
N GLU A 421 16.40 20.23 -52.44
CA GLU A 421 15.22 20.08 -53.29
C GLU A 421 14.57 18.72 -53.02
N LYS A 422 15.35 17.62 -52.97
CA LYS A 422 14.85 16.30 -52.50
C LYS A 422 14.36 16.29 -51.05
N LEU A 423 15.00 17.07 -50.16
CA LEU A 423 14.51 17.23 -48.79
C LEU A 423 13.18 17.99 -48.77
N ASN A 424 13.01 19.01 -49.61
CA ASN A 424 11.75 19.73 -49.79
C ASN A 424 10.68 18.88 -50.48
N GLU A 425 11.02 18.02 -51.45
CA GLU A 425 10.10 17.02 -52.02
C GLU A 425 9.63 16.05 -50.92
N THR A 426 10.54 15.57 -50.08
CA THR A 426 10.21 14.69 -48.94
C THR A 426 9.29 15.41 -47.93
N ILE A 427 9.60 16.66 -47.57
CA ILE A 427 8.79 17.48 -46.66
C ILE A 427 7.42 17.83 -47.29
N ASN A 428 7.35 18.05 -48.60
CA ASN A 428 6.10 18.31 -49.30
C ASN A 428 5.23 17.05 -49.44
N LEU A 429 5.83 15.88 -49.66
CA LEU A 429 5.14 14.58 -49.58
C LEU A 429 4.47 14.39 -48.20
N PHE A 430 5.16 14.74 -47.11
CA PHE A 430 4.57 14.73 -45.77
C PHE A 430 3.56 15.87 -45.51
N LYS A 431 3.66 17.01 -46.19
CA LYS A 431 2.70 18.15 -46.05
C LYS A 431 1.42 17.97 -46.86
N CYS A 432 1.47 17.30 -48.01
CA CYS A 432 0.32 17.11 -48.89
C CYS A 432 -0.71 16.09 -48.38
N GLN A 433 -0.46 15.41 -47.25
CA GLN A 433 -1.43 14.50 -46.61
C GLN A 433 -2.29 15.15 -45.51
N LEU A 434 -2.17 16.47 -45.27
CA LEU A 434 -2.84 17.14 -44.14
C LEU A 434 -3.76 18.32 -44.51
N LYS A 435 -4.18 18.46 -45.77
CA LYS A 435 -5.28 19.34 -46.17
C LYS A 435 -6.08 18.82 -47.37
N ASP A 436 -7.23 18.20 -47.07
CA ASP A 436 -8.50 18.48 -47.74
C ASP A 436 -9.65 18.13 -46.78
N GLU A 437 -10.86 18.67 -47.00
CA GLU A 437 -11.90 18.76 -45.96
C GLU A 437 -12.98 17.65 -45.99
N LYS A 438 -13.42 17.28 -44.77
CA LYS A 438 -14.79 16.93 -44.35
C LYS A 438 -15.80 16.51 -45.45
N THR A 439 -16.29 15.26 -45.41
CA THR A 439 -17.74 14.95 -45.20
C THR A 439 -18.04 13.43 -45.10
N SER A 440 -19.24 13.11 -44.60
CA SER A 440 -19.99 11.82 -44.72
C SER A 440 -19.38 10.50 -44.21
N SER A 441 -19.79 10.12 -43.00
CA SER A 441 -20.38 8.82 -42.61
C SER A 441 -19.82 7.46 -43.11
N HIS A 442 -19.35 6.68 -42.12
CA HIS A 442 -19.51 5.23 -41.94
C HIS A 442 -18.82 4.18 -42.86
N GLN A 443 -18.35 3.11 -42.19
CA GLN A 443 -17.95 1.78 -42.69
C GLN A 443 -16.66 1.68 -43.56
N SER A 444 -15.55 1.21 -42.97
CA SER A 444 -14.71 0.10 -43.50
C SER A 444 -13.33 -0.12 -42.81
N ASP A 445 -13.24 -0.07 -41.48
CA ASP A 445 -11.95 -0.16 -40.73
C ASP A 445 -11.09 -1.42 -41.05
N ASN A 446 -11.73 -2.50 -41.50
CA ASN A 446 -11.06 -3.75 -41.92
C ASN A 446 -10.19 -3.62 -43.18
N ALA A 447 -10.32 -2.55 -43.97
CA ALA A 447 -9.46 -2.33 -45.15
C ALA A 447 -8.08 -1.80 -44.75
N PHE A 448 -8.05 -0.77 -43.89
CA PHE A 448 -6.82 -0.11 -43.45
C PHE A 448 -5.91 -1.03 -42.63
N ILE A 449 -6.49 -1.83 -41.73
CA ILE A 449 -5.74 -2.80 -40.93
C ILE A 449 -5.11 -3.89 -41.83
N LYS A 450 -5.79 -4.35 -42.89
CA LYS A 450 -5.21 -5.31 -43.85
C LYS A 450 -4.07 -4.72 -44.67
N ASP A 451 -4.21 -3.48 -45.14
CA ASP A 451 -3.15 -2.78 -45.88
C ASP A 451 -1.90 -2.55 -45.01
N LEU A 452 -2.08 -2.12 -43.75
CA LEU A 452 -0.99 -2.04 -42.77
C LEU A 452 -0.35 -3.40 -42.50
N HIS A 453 -1.13 -4.46 -42.31
CA HIS A 453 -0.58 -5.79 -42.00
C HIS A 453 0.15 -6.41 -43.21
N SER A 454 -0.31 -6.17 -44.44
CA SER A 454 0.40 -6.56 -45.67
C SER A 454 1.72 -5.81 -45.81
N LYS A 455 1.71 -4.49 -45.62
CA LYS A 455 2.94 -3.66 -45.64
C LYS A 455 3.92 -4.02 -44.54
N LEU A 456 3.42 -4.42 -43.36
CA LEU A 456 4.25 -4.96 -42.29
C LEU A 456 4.91 -6.27 -42.74
N CYS A 457 4.15 -7.24 -43.25
CA CYS A 457 4.71 -8.51 -43.75
C CYS A 457 5.70 -8.32 -44.91
N GLU A 458 5.44 -7.39 -45.84
CA GLU A 458 6.40 -7.02 -46.89
C GLU A 458 7.67 -6.39 -46.32
N SER A 459 7.56 -5.54 -45.30
CA SER A 459 8.72 -4.96 -44.61
C SER A 459 9.52 -6.02 -43.84
N GLU A 460 8.85 -6.96 -43.17
CA GLU A 460 9.46 -8.07 -42.44
C GLU A 460 10.15 -9.05 -43.38
N GLN A 461 9.52 -9.45 -44.50
CA GLN A 461 10.16 -10.26 -45.53
C GLN A 461 11.38 -9.55 -46.13
N LYS A 462 11.30 -8.23 -46.36
CA LYS A 462 12.43 -7.44 -46.87
C LYS A 462 13.58 -7.34 -45.86
N ILE A 463 13.27 -7.21 -44.57
CA ILE A 463 14.25 -7.31 -43.48
C ILE A 463 14.86 -8.72 -43.43
N LEU A 464 14.06 -9.78 -43.58
CA LEU A 464 14.52 -11.17 -43.58
C LEU A 464 15.44 -11.47 -44.77
N MET A 465 15.14 -10.95 -45.97
CA MET A 465 16.05 -11.01 -47.12
C MET A 465 17.34 -10.23 -46.86
N LEU A 466 17.27 -8.98 -46.39
CA LEU A 466 18.47 -8.17 -46.10
C LEU A 466 19.33 -8.74 -44.96
N LYS A 467 18.73 -9.48 -44.03
CA LYS A 467 19.41 -10.20 -42.95
C LYS A 467 20.13 -11.43 -43.51
N LYS A 468 19.45 -12.22 -44.34
CA LYS A 468 20.05 -13.34 -45.08
C LYS A 468 21.18 -12.88 -45.99
N GLU A 469 20.99 -11.79 -46.73
CA GLU A 469 22.00 -11.19 -47.61
C GLU A 469 23.21 -10.69 -46.81
N ASN A 470 23.02 -10.11 -45.61
CA ASN A 470 24.12 -9.79 -44.69
C ASN A 470 24.85 -11.02 -44.16
N ASP A 471 24.14 -12.10 -43.84
CA ASP A 471 24.74 -13.31 -43.31
C ASP A 471 25.47 -14.12 -44.40
N ASP A 472 24.95 -14.15 -45.63
CA ASP A 472 25.65 -14.68 -46.81
C ASP A 472 26.86 -13.80 -47.18
N LEU A 473 26.76 -12.46 -47.15
CA LEU A 473 27.90 -11.54 -47.32
C LEU A 473 28.97 -11.70 -46.22
N LYS A 474 28.58 -11.95 -44.96
CA LYS A 474 29.52 -12.33 -43.88
C LYS A 474 30.25 -13.63 -44.21
N LYS A 475 29.52 -14.61 -44.73
CA LYS A 475 30.03 -15.95 -45.08
C LYS A 475 31.07 -15.85 -46.20
N ASP A 476 30.79 -15.07 -47.24
CA ASP A 476 31.73 -14.79 -48.33
C ASP A 476 32.96 -14.03 -47.84
N LYS A 477 32.79 -13.07 -46.91
CA LYS A 477 33.93 -12.38 -46.27
C LYS A 477 34.84 -13.35 -45.49
N LEU A 478 34.24 -14.32 -44.79
CA LEU A 478 34.95 -15.38 -44.05
C LEU A 478 35.66 -16.38 -44.99
N LEU A 479 35.09 -16.66 -46.15
CA LEU A 479 35.74 -17.45 -47.20
C LEU A 479 36.90 -16.66 -47.83
N GLN A 480 36.73 -15.36 -48.07
CA GLN A 480 37.76 -14.49 -48.67
C GLN A 480 38.96 -14.28 -47.74
N GLU A 481 38.77 -14.12 -46.43
CA GLU A 481 39.88 -14.07 -45.46
C GLU A 481 40.68 -15.39 -45.38
N ASN A 482 40.00 -16.54 -45.48
CA ASN A 482 40.68 -17.84 -45.52
C ASN A 482 41.41 -18.08 -46.86
N GLY A 483 40.84 -17.65 -47.98
CA GLY A 483 41.52 -17.65 -49.28
C GLY A 483 42.81 -16.82 -49.25
N ASN A 484 42.75 -15.62 -48.69
CA ASN A 484 43.93 -14.75 -48.55
C ASN A 484 45.02 -15.37 -47.66
N LYS A 485 44.66 -16.02 -46.53
CA LYS A 485 45.63 -16.74 -45.67
C LYS A 485 46.32 -17.91 -46.39
N ASN A 486 45.64 -18.63 -47.27
CA ASN A 486 46.26 -19.68 -48.08
C ASN A 486 47.15 -19.09 -49.18
N ASN A 487 46.71 -18.03 -49.88
CA ASN A 487 47.50 -17.36 -50.92
C ASN A 487 48.87 -16.91 -50.41
N PHE A 488 48.95 -16.28 -49.24
CA PHE A 488 50.26 -15.90 -48.67
C PHE A 488 51.13 -17.12 -48.32
N LYS A 489 50.53 -18.23 -47.86
CA LYS A 489 51.24 -19.46 -47.50
C LYS A 489 51.85 -20.14 -48.72
N ASP A 490 51.15 -20.15 -49.85
CA ASP A 490 51.63 -20.77 -51.09
C ASP A 490 52.55 -19.82 -51.90
N ILE A 491 52.38 -18.50 -51.82
CA ILE A 491 53.39 -17.52 -52.31
C ILE A 491 54.71 -17.67 -51.54
N ILE A 492 54.66 -17.80 -50.21
CA ILE A 492 55.86 -18.04 -49.39
C ILE A 492 56.51 -19.38 -49.73
N LYS A 493 55.75 -20.44 -50.05
CA LYS A 493 56.34 -21.68 -50.60
C LYS A 493 57.00 -21.45 -51.95
N HIS A 494 56.35 -20.73 -52.86
CA HIS A 494 56.88 -20.49 -54.21
C HIS A 494 58.21 -19.73 -54.16
N LEU A 495 58.28 -18.65 -53.37
CA LEU A 495 59.51 -17.88 -53.17
C LEU A 495 60.61 -18.69 -52.46
N ASN A 496 60.27 -19.60 -51.56
CA ASN A 496 61.26 -20.50 -50.95
C ASN A 496 61.77 -21.55 -51.95
N LEU A 497 60.90 -22.13 -52.78
CA LEU A 497 61.31 -23.04 -53.84
C LEU A 497 62.22 -22.33 -54.86
N GLU A 498 61.83 -21.14 -55.31
CA GLU A 498 62.61 -20.30 -56.23
C GLU A 498 63.99 -19.93 -55.66
N ASN A 499 64.08 -19.56 -54.37
CA ASN A 499 65.37 -19.36 -53.71
C ASN A 499 66.21 -20.65 -53.63
N THR A 500 65.61 -21.84 -53.50
CA THR A 500 66.35 -23.11 -53.56
C THR A 500 66.78 -23.50 -54.97
N GLU A 501 66.04 -23.12 -56.02
CA GLU A 501 66.46 -23.28 -57.42
C GLU A 501 67.62 -22.34 -57.75
N LEU A 502 67.50 -21.04 -57.43
CA LEU A 502 68.55 -20.04 -57.61
C LEU A 502 69.84 -20.41 -56.84
N SER A 503 69.72 -21.03 -55.66
CA SER A 503 70.87 -21.55 -54.92
C SER A 503 71.59 -22.70 -55.64
N LYS A 504 70.85 -23.60 -56.32
CA LYS A 504 71.44 -24.67 -57.15
C LYS A 504 72.12 -24.09 -58.40
N GLU A 505 71.47 -23.13 -59.06
CA GLU A 505 71.99 -22.47 -60.26
C GLU A 505 73.27 -21.68 -59.97
N ASN A 506 73.34 -20.97 -58.84
CA ASN A 506 74.54 -20.22 -58.44
C ASN A 506 75.72 -21.16 -58.10
N ILE A 507 75.45 -22.34 -57.52
CA ILE A 507 76.46 -23.40 -57.34
C ILE A 507 76.94 -23.95 -58.71
N PHE A 508 76.03 -24.17 -59.66
CA PHE A 508 76.34 -24.66 -61.00
C PHE A 508 77.17 -23.66 -61.83
N LEU A 509 76.83 -22.37 -61.79
CA LEU A 509 77.59 -21.29 -62.41
C LEU A 509 78.99 -21.12 -61.78
N SER A 510 79.08 -21.25 -60.44
CA SER A 510 80.36 -21.24 -59.73
C SER A 510 81.26 -22.41 -60.14
N GLN A 511 80.70 -23.60 -60.43
CA GLN A 511 81.46 -24.72 -60.97
C GLN A 511 81.97 -24.45 -62.40
N GLN A 512 81.17 -23.86 -63.30
CA GLN A 512 81.62 -23.53 -64.65
C GLN A 512 82.77 -22.49 -64.66
N LEU A 513 82.71 -21.47 -63.81
CA LEU A 513 83.77 -20.45 -63.70
C LEU A 513 85.11 -21.02 -63.19
N SER A 514 85.10 -22.18 -62.51
CA SER A 514 86.34 -22.87 -62.11
C SER A 514 87.08 -23.53 -63.28
N GLN A 515 86.36 -23.96 -64.32
CA GLN A 515 86.93 -24.71 -65.45
C GLN A 515 87.58 -23.80 -66.51
N TYR A 516 87.27 -22.51 -66.53
CA TYR A 516 87.75 -21.57 -67.55
C TYR A 516 89.10 -20.87 -67.26
N LYS A 517 89.77 -21.17 -66.14
CA LYS A 517 91.03 -20.51 -65.72
C LYS A 517 92.30 -21.34 -65.92
N ALA A 518 92.34 -22.23 -66.92
CA ALA A 518 93.47 -23.13 -67.19
C ALA A 518 94.07 -22.96 -68.62
N SER A 519 94.43 -21.72 -69.01
CA SER A 519 95.22 -21.35 -70.21
C SER A 519 95.50 -19.82 -70.20
N LYS A 520 96.55 -19.26 -70.82
CA LYS A 520 97.78 -19.79 -71.46
C LYS A 520 98.85 -18.67 -71.47
N THR A 521 100.13 -18.95 -71.72
CA THR A 521 101.20 -17.91 -71.69
C THR A 521 102.44 -18.26 -72.53
N GLU A 522 102.90 -17.33 -73.40
CA GLU A 522 104.16 -17.25 -74.21
C GLU A 522 104.13 -15.95 -75.07
N GLY A 523 105.20 -15.33 -75.62
CA GLY A 523 106.65 -15.50 -75.43
C GLY A 523 107.55 -14.74 -76.46
N PHE A 524 108.67 -14.16 -75.99
CA PHE A 524 109.92 -13.77 -76.72
C PHE A 524 110.03 -12.48 -77.61
N GLU A 525 111.26 -12.18 -78.12
CA GLU A 525 111.90 -10.83 -78.20
C GLU A 525 112.72 -10.48 -79.50
N ASN A 526 113.52 -9.39 -79.46
CA ASN A 526 114.77 -9.03 -80.24
C ASN A 526 114.65 -8.36 -81.66
N ASN A 527 115.64 -7.67 -82.28
CA ASN A 527 116.75 -6.71 -81.94
C ASN A 527 117.45 -6.27 -83.30
N ASN A 528 118.47 -5.40 -83.55
CA ASN A 528 119.39 -4.43 -82.87
C ASN A 528 120.06 -3.50 -83.96
N TYR A 529 121.15 -2.75 -83.63
CA TYR A 529 122.20 -2.09 -84.48
C TYR A 529 121.99 -0.66 -85.07
N LEU A 530 123.05 0.08 -85.46
CA LEU A 530 124.12 0.72 -84.63
C LEU A 530 125.00 1.72 -85.42
N SER A 531 125.30 2.88 -84.80
CA SER A 531 126.53 3.70 -84.91
C SER A 531 127.15 4.06 -86.27
N GLU A 532 126.63 5.11 -86.92
CA GLU A 532 127.43 6.09 -87.69
C GLU A 532 127.23 7.54 -87.17
N GLU A 533 126.44 7.74 -86.11
CA GLU A 533 125.91 9.05 -85.70
C GLU A 533 126.87 9.93 -84.86
N ASN A 534 128.02 9.40 -84.41
CA ASN A 534 128.88 10.10 -83.43
C ASN A 534 129.33 11.51 -83.86
N SER A 535 129.57 11.76 -85.16
CA SER A 535 129.91 13.09 -85.67
C SER A 535 128.71 14.04 -85.80
N ARG A 536 127.46 13.56 -85.76
CA ARG A 536 126.25 14.39 -85.71
C ARG A 536 125.87 14.80 -84.28
N LEU A 537 126.23 13.99 -83.29
CA LEU A 537 125.84 14.21 -81.88
C LEU A 537 126.38 15.53 -81.30
N GLN A 538 127.59 15.97 -81.66
CA GLN A 538 128.14 17.24 -81.15
C GLN A 538 127.27 18.46 -81.51
N ASN A 539 126.76 18.56 -82.75
CA ASN A 539 125.85 19.64 -83.13
C ASN A 539 124.44 19.47 -82.52
N LYS A 540 124.02 18.23 -82.25
CA LYS A 540 122.71 17.92 -81.64
C LYS A 540 122.64 18.34 -80.17
N ILE A 541 123.74 18.21 -79.43
CA ILE A 541 123.88 18.67 -78.03
C ILE A 541 123.61 20.18 -77.91
N GLY A 542 124.06 20.99 -78.88
CA GLY A 542 123.82 22.44 -78.89
C GLY A 542 122.35 22.84 -79.04
N GLY A 543 121.52 22.00 -79.69
CA GLY A 543 120.07 22.19 -79.76
C GLY A 543 119.37 21.84 -78.44
N LEU A 544 119.66 20.65 -77.92
CA LEU A 544 119.02 20.08 -76.72
C LEU A 544 119.13 20.96 -75.46
N ILE A 545 120.13 21.85 -75.38
CA ILE A 545 120.27 22.81 -74.27
C ILE A 545 119.16 23.88 -74.30
N LYS A 546 118.68 24.31 -75.47
CA LYS A 546 117.53 25.23 -75.56
C LYS A 546 116.24 24.55 -75.19
N ASP A 547 115.98 23.38 -75.76
CA ASP A 547 114.77 22.58 -75.52
C ASP A 547 114.60 22.28 -74.01
N LEU A 548 115.72 22.06 -73.30
CA LEU A 548 115.77 21.85 -71.86
C LEU A 548 115.34 23.08 -71.03
N ASP A 549 115.63 24.30 -71.49
CA ASP A 549 115.27 25.53 -70.78
C ASP A 549 113.82 25.96 -71.06
N GLU A 550 113.29 25.72 -72.26
CA GLU A 550 111.86 25.91 -72.54
C GLU A 550 110.99 24.94 -71.71
N SER A 551 111.41 23.67 -71.59
CA SER A 551 110.73 22.66 -70.76
C SER A 551 110.69 23.01 -69.25
N LYS A 552 111.72 23.69 -68.73
CA LYS A 552 111.73 24.20 -67.34
C LYS A 552 110.69 25.29 -67.11
N MET A 553 110.50 26.19 -68.08
CA MET A 553 109.52 27.27 -67.98
C MET A 553 108.08 26.72 -68.00
N GLU A 554 107.81 25.69 -68.79
CA GLU A 554 106.49 25.05 -68.82
C GLU A 554 106.19 24.24 -67.54
N THR A 555 107.17 23.48 -67.02
CA THR A 555 107.00 22.77 -65.74
C THR A 555 106.86 23.70 -64.53
N GLN A 556 107.36 24.94 -64.58
CA GLN A 556 107.03 25.96 -63.58
C GLN A 556 105.58 26.45 -63.67
N LYS A 557 105.04 26.70 -64.88
CA LYS A 557 103.64 27.11 -65.08
C LYS A 557 102.64 26.07 -64.56
N TYR A 558 102.86 24.79 -64.87
CA TYR A 558 102.01 23.71 -64.37
C TYR A 558 102.01 23.62 -62.83
N LYS A 559 103.16 23.82 -62.19
CA LYS A 559 103.25 23.84 -60.71
C LYS A 559 102.48 25.01 -60.07
N ALA A 560 102.42 26.17 -60.73
CA ALA A 560 101.61 27.30 -60.26
C ALA A 560 100.11 26.99 -60.32
N LEU A 561 99.61 26.52 -61.47
CA LEU A 561 98.19 26.17 -61.66
C LEU A 561 97.73 25.04 -60.73
N TYR A 562 98.58 24.02 -60.51
CA TYR A 562 98.24 22.90 -59.63
C TYR A 562 98.14 23.35 -58.16
N LYS A 563 98.95 24.32 -57.74
CA LYS A 563 98.86 24.92 -56.40
C LYS A 563 97.57 25.72 -56.23
N GLU A 564 97.21 26.54 -57.22
CA GLU A 564 95.99 27.36 -57.19
C GLU A 564 94.70 26.51 -57.12
N LEU A 565 94.66 25.38 -57.82
CA LEU A 565 93.58 24.38 -57.69
C LEU A 565 93.51 23.76 -56.29
N LEU A 566 94.66 23.46 -55.67
CA LEU A 566 94.73 22.92 -54.31
C LEU A 566 94.23 23.92 -53.28
N ASP A 567 94.71 25.17 -53.36
CA ASP A 567 94.31 26.29 -52.49
C ASP A 567 92.80 26.60 -52.61
N SER A 568 92.19 26.33 -53.77
CA SER A 568 90.74 26.43 -54.01
C SER A 568 89.96 25.26 -53.39
N CYS A 569 90.42 24.02 -53.58
CA CYS A 569 89.81 22.84 -52.98
C CYS A 569 89.78 22.91 -51.44
N ASP A 570 90.87 23.38 -50.83
CA ASP A 570 90.97 23.51 -49.38
C ASP A 570 90.16 24.69 -48.81
N LYS A 571 89.72 25.67 -49.62
CA LYS A 571 88.71 26.65 -49.20
C LYS A 571 87.34 25.98 -49.06
N LEU A 572 86.91 25.23 -50.07
CA LEU A 572 85.61 24.55 -50.08
C LEU A 572 85.46 23.54 -48.93
N LYS A 573 86.53 22.80 -48.58
CA LYS A 573 86.55 21.92 -47.40
C LYS A 573 86.30 22.68 -46.09
N ARG A 574 86.92 23.87 -45.92
CA ARG A 574 86.77 24.69 -44.70
C ARG A 574 85.36 25.25 -44.56
N ASP A 575 84.75 25.72 -45.64
CA ASP A 575 83.36 26.19 -45.63
C ASP A 575 82.37 25.07 -45.28
N LEU A 576 82.59 23.86 -45.81
CA LEU A 576 81.79 22.68 -45.50
C LEU A 576 81.89 22.32 -44.00
N ILE A 577 83.11 22.28 -43.44
CA ILE A 577 83.33 22.01 -42.01
C ILE A 577 82.69 23.09 -41.13
N PHE A 578 82.78 24.37 -41.50
CA PHE A 578 82.12 25.46 -40.77
C PHE A 578 80.59 25.29 -40.77
N LYS A 579 80.00 24.92 -41.92
CA LYS A 579 78.56 24.66 -42.02
C LYS A 579 78.13 23.41 -41.27
N GLN A 580 78.96 22.38 -41.22
CA GLN A 580 78.71 21.17 -40.45
C GLN A 580 78.66 21.46 -38.93
N LYS A 581 79.63 22.20 -38.38
CA LYS A 581 79.61 22.65 -36.97
C LYS A 581 78.39 23.53 -36.64
N GLN A 582 77.99 24.40 -37.58
CA GLN A 582 76.80 25.23 -37.41
C GLN A 582 75.50 24.40 -37.41
N LEU A 583 75.47 23.23 -38.07
CA LEU A 583 74.35 22.27 -37.99
C LEU A 583 74.37 21.47 -36.68
N GLU A 584 75.55 21.02 -36.23
CA GLU A 584 75.72 20.28 -34.96
C GLU A 584 75.21 21.11 -33.77
N GLN A 585 75.60 22.38 -33.66
CA GLN A 585 75.11 23.26 -32.60
C GLN A 585 73.57 23.41 -32.63
N ILE A 586 72.99 23.61 -33.81
CA ILE A 586 71.52 23.72 -33.98
C ILE A 586 70.82 22.39 -33.64
N GLN A 587 71.49 21.24 -33.80
CA GLN A 587 70.98 19.93 -33.39
C GLN A 587 71.04 19.74 -31.86
N GLU A 588 72.10 20.18 -31.18
CA GLU A 588 72.19 20.15 -29.71
C GLU A 588 71.14 21.06 -29.05
N GLU A 589 70.96 22.28 -29.56
CA GLU A 589 69.91 23.22 -29.15
C GLU A 589 68.50 22.62 -29.38
N ASN A 590 68.29 21.92 -30.51
CA ASN A 590 67.04 21.17 -30.75
C ASN A 590 66.84 20.00 -29.78
N CYS A 591 67.90 19.28 -29.40
CA CYS A 591 67.79 18.12 -28.52
C CYS A 591 67.48 18.54 -27.07
N SER A 592 68.16 19.57 -26.57
CA SER A 592 67.87 20.14 -25.25
C SER A 592 66.44 20.69 -25.16
N TYR A 593 65.99 21.45 -26.17
CA TYR A 593 64.60 21.94 -26.24
C TYR A 593 63.56 20.81 -26.30
N LYS A 594 63.83 19.73 -27.04
CA LYS A 594 62.94 18.54 -27.07
C LYS A 594 62.85 17.84 -25.71
N MET A 595 63.92 17.83 -24.92
CA MET A 595 63.91 17.20 -23.59
C MET A 595 63.18 18.05 -22.55
N THR A 596 63.42 19.37 -22.50
CA THR A 596 62.71 20.27 -21.57
C THR A 596 61.21 20.37 -21.88
N ASN A 597 60.82 20.35 -23.16
CA ASN A 597 59.42 20.36 -23.56
C ASN A 597 58.72 19.02 -23.25
N ARG A 598 59.43 17.88 -23.29
CA ARG A 598 58.93 16.58 -22.81
C ARG A 598 58.66 16.57 -21.30
N THR A 599 59.59 17.06 -20.48
CA THR A 599 59.39 17.11 -19.02
C THR A 599 58.32 18.12 -18.62
N GLY A 600 58.27 19.29 -19.27
CA GLY A 600 57.20 20.27 -19.09
C GLY A 600 55.81 19.71 -19.45
N LYS A 601 55.71 18.95 -20.55
CA LYS A 601 54.47 18.28 -20.93
C LYS A 601 54.05 17.20 -19.92
N ALA A 602 54.97 16.34 -19.47
CA ALA A 602 54.65 15.32 -18.46
C ALA A 602 54.16 15.94 -17.13
N SER A 603 54.72 17.08 -16.73
CA SER A 603 54.22 17.87 -15.59
C SER A 603 52.81 18.42 -15.82
N SER A 604 52.54 19.00 -17.00
CA SER A 604 51.21 19.50 -17.37
C SER A 604 50.16 18.39 -17.47
N ASP A 605 50.54 17.20 -17.94
CA ASP A 605 49.64 16.05 -18.06
C ASP A 605 49.26 15.51 -16.66
N ARG A 606 50.22 15.37 -15.73
CA ARG A 606 49.94 15.02 -14.31
C ARG A 606 49.02 16.01 -13.60
N LEU A 607 49.29 17.31 -13.71
CA LEU A 607 48.41 18.35 -13.15
C LEU A 607 46.99 18.31 -13.76
N ARG A 608 46.84 17.78 -14.97
CA ARG A 608 45.54 17.57 -15.61
C ARG A 608 44.82 16.33 -15.07
N GLU A 609 45.54 15.26 -14.77
CA GLU A 609 45.03 14.06 -14.10
C GLU A 609 44.58 14.37 -12.65
N GLU A 610 45.36 15.15 -11.90
CA GLU A 610 44.97 15.69 -10.59
C GLU A 610 43.71 16.58 -10.68
N TYR A 611 43.64 17.48 -11.67
CA TYR A 611 42.44 18.27 -11.91
C TYR A 611 41.21 17.41 -12.27
N TYR A 612 41.38 16.36 -13.09
CA TYR A 612 40.28 15.47 -13.45
C TYR A 612 39.80 14.63 -12.28
N THR A 613 40.71 14.09 -11.45
CA THR A 613 40.35 13.30 -10.25
C THR A 613 39.65 14.15 -9.20
N LEU A 614 40.12 15.37 -8.91
CA LEU A 614 39.39 16.32 -8.05
C LEU A 614 38.01 16.66 -8.63
N LYS A 615 37.91 16.91 -9.94
CA LYS A 615 36.63 17.20 -10.61
C LYS A 615 35.65 16.03 -10.56
N GLU A 616 36.15 14.79 -10.56
CA GLU A 616 35.32 13.60 -10.41
C GLU A 616 34.90 13.35 -8.94
N GLN A 617 35.79 13.60 -7.97
CA GLN A 617 35.43 13.61 -6.55
C GLN A 617 34.34 14.66 -6.26
N VAL A 618 34.47 15.88 -6.77
CA VAL A 618 33.43 16.93 -6.65
C VAL A 618 32.11 16.49 -7.29
N LYS A 619 32.13 15.78 -8.43
CA LYS A 619 30.91 15.19 -9.02
C LYS A 619 30.28 14.11 -8.13
N LYS A 620 31.08 13.23 -7.53
CA LYS A 620 30.60 12.16 -6.62
C LYS A 620 29.94 12.79 -5.39
N LEU A 621 30.61 13.71 -4.72
CA LEU A 621 30.07 14.48 -3.59
C LEU A 621 28.81 15.29 -3.96
N GLN A 622 28.74 15.87 -5.17
CA GLN A 622 27.51 16.51 -5.66
C GLN A 622 26.37 15.50 -5.87
N SER A 623 26.65 14.31 -6.38
CA SER A 623 25.64 13.26 -6.54
C SER A 623 25.16 12.68 -5.20
N GLU A 624 26.05 12.56 -4.22
CA GLU A 624 25.74 12.16 -2.85
C GLU A 624 24.90 13.22 -2.13
N LEU A 625 25.26 14.51 -2.25
CA LEU A 625 24.45 15.62 -1.74
C LEU A 625 23.06 15.71 -2.38
N ILE A 626 22.90 15.27 -3.64
CA ILE A 626 21.58 15.16 -4.28
C ILE A 626 20.79 13.97 -3.71
N LYS A 627 21.43 12.80 -3.53
CA LYS A 627 20.82 11.61 -2.90
C LYS A 627 20.34 11.91 -1.47
N GLU A 628 21.20 12.51 -0.64
CA GLU A 628 20.89 13.04 0.70
C GLU A 628 19.63 13.92 0.68
N LYS A 629 19.58 14.90 -0.24
CA LYS A 629 18.41 15.80 -0.35
C LYS A 629 17.14 15.08 -0.80
N THR A 630 17.24 14.08 -1.69
CA THR A 630 16.07 13.26 -2.05
C THR A 630 15.60 12.38 -0.91
N LEU A 631 16.50 11.76 -0.15
CA LEU A 631 16.18 10.96 1.04
C LEU A 631 15.54 11.81 2.12
N ALA A 632 16.11 12.98 2.45
CA ALA A 632 15.52 13.93 3.39
C ALA A 632 14.12 14.41 2.96
N SER A 633 13.89 14.57 1.65
CA SER A 633 12.55 14.90 1.13
C SER A 633 11.58 13.72 1.18
N GLN A 634 12.04 12.48 1.01
CA GLN A 634 11.22 11.28 1.17
C GLN A 634 10.84 11.05 2.64
N ILE A 635 11.82 11.15 3.56
CA ILE A 635 11.59 11.09 5.02
C ILE A 635 10.57 12.14 5.45
N LYS A 636 10.68 13.38 4.95
CA LYS A 636 9.70 14.44 5.24
C LYS A 636 8.29 14.12 4.71
N ASN A 637 8.17 13.51 3.53
CA ASN A 637 6.87 13.10 2.99
C ASN A 637 6.24 11.98 3.84
N ILE A 638 7.02 10.95 4.18
CA ILE A 638 6.60 9.85 5.07
C ILE A 638 6.18 10.42 6.45
N GLN A 639 6.91 11.40 6.98
CA GLN A 639 6.53 12.05 8.23
C GLN A 639 5.18 12.79 8.11
N MET A 640 4.97 13.60 7.06
CA MET A 640 3.67 14.27 6.86
C MET A 640 2.50 13.28 6.64
N GLU A 641 2.76 12.10 6.07
CA GLU A 641 1.77 11.06 5.83
C GLU A 641 1.43 10.28 7.10
N THR A 642 2.43 9.96 7.92
CA THR A 642 2.23 9.39 9.28
C THR A 642 1.55 10.38 10.23
N GLU A 643 1.88 11.67 10.16
CA GLU A 643 1.17 12.74 10.90
C GLU A 643 -0.31 12.80 10.49
N ARG A 644 -0.63 12.75 9.19
CA ARG A 644 -2.02 12.69 8.70
C ARG A 644 -2.75 11.46 9.22
N SER A 645 -2.21 10.26 8.99
CA SER A 645 -2.81 9.00 9.43
C SER A 645 -3.02 8.95 10.95
N THR A 646 -2.10 9.55 11.73
CA THR A 646 -2.26 9.73 13.18
C THR A 646 -3.43 10.65 13.52
N THR A 647 -3.56 11.81 12.85
CA THR A 647 -4.71 12.72 13.07
C THR A 647 -6.04 12.13 12.62
N GLU A 648 -6.06 11.32 11.55
CA GLU A 648 -7.26 10.60 11.09
C GLU A 648 -7.68 9.56 12.14
N SER A 649 -6.75 8.72 12.60
CA SER A 649 -6.96 7.76 13.68
C SER A 649 -7.47 8.43 14.97
N GLN A 650 -6.92 9.59 15.33
CA GLN A 650 -7.36 10.36 16.50
C GLN A 650 -8.77 10.94 16.32
N ASN A 651 -9.13 11.38 15.11
CA ASN A 651 -10.49 11.84 14.79
C ASN A 651 -11.50 10.68 14.80
N GLU A 652 -11.13 9.49 14.33
CA GLU A 652 -11.96 8.29 14.43
C GLU A 652 -12.15 7.82 15.88
N LEU A 653 -11.10 7.90 16.71
CA LEU A 653 -11.19 7.63 18.14
C LEU A 653 -12.15 8.62 18.83
N LEU A 654 -12.06 9.92 18.53
CA LEU A 654 -12.99 10.93 19.05
C LEU A 654 -14.43 10.74 18.53
N SER A 655 -14.60 10.26 17.29
CA SER A 655 -15.90 9.94 16.70
C SER A 655 -16.54 8.72 17.36
N THR A 656 -15.78 7.64 17.55
CA THR A 656 -16.24 6.42 18.24
C THR A 656 -16.49 6.66 19.72
N GLN A 657 -15.67 7.47 20.40
CA GLN A 657 -15.90 7.88 21.80
C GLN A 657 -17.21 8.70 21.95
N LYS A 658 -17.52 9.60 21.00
CA LYS A 658 -18.81 10.32 20.96
C LYS A 658 -19.99 9.40 20.68
N LYS A 659 -19.85 8.43 19.76
CA LYS A 659 -20.88 7.40 19.52
C LYS A 659 -21.13 6.57 20.78
N LEU A 660 -20.06 6.20 21.51
CA LEU A 660 -20.14 5.45 22.76
C LEU A 660 -20.79 6.25 23.90
N SER A 661 -20.51 7.55 24.04
CA SER A 661 -21.17 8.37 25.06
C SER A 661 -22.66 8.56 24.77
N VAL A 662 -23.05 8.77 23.51
CA VAL A 662 -24.46 8.78 23.10
C VAL A 662 -25.13 7.43 23.37
N ALA A 663 -24.47 6.31 23.05
CA ALA A 663 -25.00 4.97 23.33
C ALA A 663 -25.18 4.69 24.84
N LYS A 664 -24.27 5.16 25.69
CA LYS A 664 -24.44 5.06 27.16
C LYS A 664 -25.66 5.86 27.64
N VAL A 665 -25.82 7.10 27.18
CA VAL A 665 -26.98 7.94 27.54
C VAL A 665 -28.30 7.32 27.05
N THR A 666 -28.34 6.69 25.86
CA THR A 666 -29.55 6.00 25.42
C THR A 666 -29.83 4.74 26.24
N ILE A 667 -28.82 3.95 26.61
CA ILE A 667 -28.95 2.79 27.52
C ILE A 667 -29.49 3.24 28.88
N GLU A 668 -28.90 4.27 29.52
CA GLU A 668 -29.39 4.83 30.78
C GLU A 668 -30.86 5.28 30.69
N SER A 669 -31.25 5.89 29.56
CA SER A 669 -32.65 6.30 29.32
C SER A 669 -33.61 5.12 29.14
N LEU A 670 -33.13 3.99 28.59
CA LEU A 670 -33.90 2.76 28.42
C LEU A 670 -34.00 1.99 29.73
N GLU A 671 -32.92 1.87 30.50
CA GLU A 671 -32.93 1.33 31.85
C GLU A 671 -33.91 2.06 32.75
N LYS A 672 -33.96 3.39 32.69
CA LYS A 672 -34.93 4.18 33.44
C LYS A 672 -36.36 3.80 33.05
N LYS A 673 -36.69 3.78 31.76
CA LYS A 673 -38.01 3.35 31.27
C LYS A 673 -38.36 1.92 31.71
N CYS A 674 -37.39 1.00 31.72
CA CYS A 674 -37.59 -0.36 32.21
C CYS A 674 -37.92 -0.38 33.71
N LYS A 675 -37.26 0.44 34.53
CA LYS A 675 -37.56 0.61 35.97
C LYS A 675 -38.95 1.24 36.18
N ASP A 676 -39.31 2.24 35.37
CA ASP A 676 -40.63 2.90 35.40
C ASP A 676 -41.76 1.89 35.06
N TYR A 677 -41.62 1.12 33.96
CA TYR A 677 -42.58 0.05 33.61
C TYR A 677 -42.60 -1.10 34.62
N GLN A 678 -41.47 -1.44 35.25
CA GLN A 678 -41.42 -2.45 36.29
C GLN A 678 -42.20 -2.02 37.54
N ALA A 679 -42.18 -0.72 37.89
CA ALA A 679 -43.00 -0.18 38.96
C ALA A 679 -44.51 -0.23 38.60
N GLU A 680 -44.88 0.18 37.39
CA GLU A 680 -46.27 0.09 36.89
C GLU A 680 -46.80 -1.36 36.92
N LEU A 681 -46.00 -2.33 36.46
CA LEU A 681 -46.35 -3.75 36.52
C LEU A 681 -46.49 -4.28 37.96
N CYS A 682 -45.82 -3.69 38.95
CA CYS A 682 -46.02 -4.03 40.36
C CYS A 682 -47.35 -3.47 40.90
N VAL A 683 -47.73 -2.25 40.53
CA VAL A 683 -49.05 -1.68 40.87
C VAL A 683 -50.18 -2.51 40.26
N LEU A 684 -50.12 -2.78 38.95
CA LEU A 684 -51.14 -3.58 38.26
C LEU A 684 -51.25 -5.03 38.80
N LYS A 685 -50.15 -5.62 39.30
CA LYS A 685 -50.17 -6.91 40.00
C LYS A 685 -50.89 -6.82 41.36
N ASN A 686 -50.65 -5.75 42.12
CA ASN A 686 -51.32 -5.49 43.38
C ASN A 686 -52.82 -5.31 43.18
N ASP A 687 -53.22 -4.48 42.21
CA ASP A 687 -54.63 -4.23 41.90
C ASP A 687 -55.36 -5.48 41.40
N LYS A 688 -54.69 -6.30 40.59
CA LYS A 688 -55.19 -7.64 40.22
C LYS A 688 -55.42 -8.52 41.46
N SER A 689 -54.50 -8.50 42.43
CA SER A 689 -54.65 -9.28 43.67
C SER A 689 -55.85 -8.79 44.51
N ASN A 690 -56.03 -7.47 44.61
CA ASN A 690 -57.16 -6.85 45.31
C ASN A 690 -58.50 -7.20 44.64
N LEU A 691 -58.56 -7.17 43.31
CA LEU A 691 -59.75 -7.57 42.55
C LEU A 691 -60.09 -9.05 42.73
N ILE A 692 -59.10 -9.95 42.82
CA ILE A 692 -59.31 -11.38 43.08
C ILE A 692 -59.93 -11.60 44.47
N GLU A 693 -59.43 -10.95 45.52
CA GLU A 693 -60.00 -11.11 46.87
C GLU A 693 -61.38 -10.43 46.97
N ASN A 694 -61.63 -9.31 46.28
CA ASN A 694 -62.97 -8.71 46.19
C ASN A 694 -63.99 -9.65 45.53
N ILE A 695 -63.61 -10.34 44.43
CA ILE A 695 -64.47 -11.36 43.80
C ILE A 695 -64.78 -12.49 44.79
N ARG A 696 -63.77 -12.96 45.54
CA ARG A 696 -63.91 -13.99 46.56
C ARG A 696 -64.82 -13.58 47.73
N LEU A 697 -64.89 -12.29 48.06
CA LEU A 697 -65.84 -11.76 49.03
C LEU A 697 -67.27 -11.76 48.46
N PHE A 698 -67.46 -11.32 47.21
CA PHE A 698 -68.77 -11.38 46.54
C PHE A 698 -69.28 -12.82 46.36
N ASP A 699 -68.40 -13.80 46.08
CA ASP A 699 -68.75 -15.23 46.07
C ASP A 699 -69.32 -15.65 47.43
N GLN A 700 -68.65 -15.29 48.54
CA GLN A 700 -69.12 -15.59 49.90
C GLN A 700 -70.44 -14.90 50.26
N GLU A 701 -70.69 -13.68 49.77
CA GLU A 701 -71.96 -12.98 50.00
C GLU A 701 -73.11 -13.59 49.18
N ARG A 702 -72.87 -13.94 47.90
CA ARG A 702 -73.83 -14.70 47.09
C ARG A 702 -74.22 -16.00 47.81
N ASP A 703 -73.23 -16.76 48.27
CA ASP A 703 -73.49 -18.10 48.83
C ASP A 703 -74.28 -18.02 50.16
N LYS A 704 -74.08 -16.96 50.97
CA LYS A 704 -74.95 -16.63 52.12
C LYS A 704 -76.38 -16.31 51.68
N LEU A 705 -76.55 -15.46 50.66
CA LEU A 705 -77.86 -15.05 50.16
C LEU A 705 -78.67 -16.21 49.55
N VAL A 706 -77.99 -17.19 48.94
CA VAL A 706 -78.62 -18.44 48.48
C VAL A 706 -79.16 -19.24 49.67
N ILE A 707 -78.35 -19.46 50.72
CA ILE A 707 -78.77 -20.17 51.94
C ILE A 707 -79.97 -19.48 52.62
N GLU A 708 -79.98 -18.14 52.69
CA GLU A 708 -81.13 -17.39 53.18
C GLU A 708 -82.39 -17.54 52.32
N LEU A 709 -82.24 -17.64 51.00
CA LEU A 709 -83.35 -17.80 50.06
C LEU A 709 -83.97 -19.19 50.16
N ASP A 710 -83.15 -20.23 50.26
CA ASP A 710 -83.60 -21.61 50.47
C ASP A 710 -84.39 -21.74 51.79
N GLN A 711 -83.88 -21.16 52.90
CA GLN A 711 -84.60 -21.11 54.17
C GLN A 711 -85.95 -20.38 54.06
N LYS A 712 -86.04 -19.30 53.27
CA LYS A 712 -87.30 -18.59 53.03
C LYS A 712 -88.28 -19.42 52.18
N ALA A 713 -87.78 -20.20 51.22
CA ALA A 713 -88.60 -21.13 50.42
C ALA A 713 -89.17 -22.29 51.25
N GLU A 714 -88.37 -22.89 52.13
CA GLU A 714 -88.84 -23.92 53.08
C GLU A 714 -89.96 -23.39 54.00
N ASN A 715 -89.76 -22.20 54.58
CA ASN A 715 -90.78 -21.55 55.42
C ASN A 715 -92.07 -21.26 54.64
N THR A 716 -91.98 -20.86 53.37
CA THR A 716 -93.15 -20.61 52.50
C THR A 716 -93.94 -21.90 52.24
N ASN A 717 -93.25 -23.00 51.92
CA ASN A 717 -93.87 -24.33 51.75
C ASN A 717 -94.59 -24.79 53.04
N MET A 718 -93.99 -24.59 54.21
CA MET A 718 -94.61 -24.90 55.51
C MET A 718 -95.87 -24.06 55.80
N LEU A 719 -95.96 -22.84 55.26
CA LEU A 719 -97.17 -22.01 55.35
C LEU A 719 -98.24 -22.45 54.34
N GLU A 720 -97.86 -22.80 53.11
CA GLU A 720 -98.79 -23.36 52.12
C GLU A 720 -99.47 -24.65 52.61
N GLN A 721 -98.74 -25.53 53.29
CA GLN A 721 -99.30 -26.77 53.82
C GLN A 721 -100.37 -26.50 54.91
N LYS A 722 -100.15 -25.48 55.76
CA LYS A 722 -101.16 -25.02 56.74
C LYS A 722 -102.39 -24.44 56.04
N LEU A 723 -102.20 -23.59 55.02
CA LEU A 723 -103.31 -23.03 54.24
C LEU A 723 -104.15 -24.13 53.58
N LYS A 724 -103.51 -25.14 52.99
CA LYS A 724 -104.18 -26.30 52.37
C LYS A 724 -105.00 -27.11 53.39
N SER A 725 -104.56 -27.21 54.64
CA SER A 725 -105.37 -27.85 55.70
C SER A 725 -106.60 -27.03 56.09
N GLN A 726 -106.52 -25.70 56.15
CA GLN A 726 -107.67 -24.85 56.48
C GLN A 726 -108.72 -24.80 55.37
N LEU A 727 -108.29 -24.86 54.10
CA LEU A 727 -109.21 -24.94 52.95
C LEU A 727 -110.05 -26.23 52.93
N TYR A 728 -109.52 -27.34 53.46
CA TYR A 728 -110.26 -28.60 53.59
C TYR A 728 -111.41 -28.49 54.58
N ASP A 729 -111.19 -27.85 55.74
CA ASP A 729 -112.24 -27.63 56.75
C ASP A 729 -113.35 -26.68 56.26
N ILE A 730 -113.00 -25.67 55.43
CA ILE A 730 -113.98 -24.79 54.77
C ILE A 730 -114.86 -25.59 53.80
N SER A 731 -114.25 -26.37 52.90
CA SER A 731 -114.98 -27.17 51.91
C SER A 731 -115.96 -28.15 52.55
N LYS A 732 -115.63 -28.71 53.72
CA LYS A 732 -116.55 -29.55 54.49
C LYS A 732 -117.84 -28.81 54.89
N LEU A 733 -117.76 -27.56 55.31
CA LEU A 733 -118.91 -26.74 55.72
C LEU A 733 -119.76 -26.29 54.52
N GLU A 734 -119.13 -26.03 53.37
CA GLU A 734 -119.83 -25.65 52.13
C GLU A 734 -120.73 -26.79 51.60
N ASN A 735 -120.29 -28.05 51.76
CA ASN A 735 -121.08 -29.22 51.41
C ASN A 735 -122.39 -29.33 52.22
N GLU A 736 -122.36 -29.06 53.53
CA GLU A 736 -123.57 -29.08 54.37
C GLU A 736 -124.60 -28.01 53.95
N LEU A 737 -124.15 -26.94 53.28
CA LEU A 737 -125.00 -25.88 52.72
C LEU A 737 -125.64 -26.26 51.36
N SER A 738 -125.03 -27.16 50.59
CA SER A 738 -125.51 -27.54 49.25
C SER A 738 -126.77 -28.42 49.32
N ASP A 739 -126.85 -29.32 50.30
CA ASP A 739 -127.97 -30.24 50.52
C ASP A 739 -129.32 -29.53 50.74
N PHE A 740 -129.29 -28.34 51.37
CA PHE A 740 -130.49 -27.51 51.55
C PHE A 740 -130.94 -26.85 50.24
N LYS A 741 -130.02 -26.46 49.35
CA LYS A 741 -130.32 -25.85 48.05
C LYS A 741 -130.99 -26.82 47.08
N ARG A 742 -130.61 -28.11 47.09
CA ARG A 742 -131.03 -29.14 46.11
C ARG A 742 -132.55 -29.40 46.04
N LYS A 743 -133.33 -28.97 47.04
CA LYS A 743 -134.78 -29.22 47.15
C LYS A 743 -135.69 -28.31 46.29
N LEU A 744 -135.21 -27.17 45.79
CA LEU A 744 -136.11 -26.09 45.34
C LEU A 744 -136.45 -26.05 43.84
N ASN A 745 -135.55 -26.49 42.95
CA ASN A 745 -135.45 -25.89 41.61
C ASN A 745 -135.57 -26.90 40.45
N ILE A 746 -136.70 -26.94 39.73
CA ILE A 746 -136.99 -27.91 38.64
C ILE A 746 -137.40 -27.25 37.30
N ASN A 747 -137.76 -25.96 37.27
CA ASN A 747 -138.73 -25.45 36.29
C ASN A 747 -138.19 -24.49 35.19
N LYS A 748 -136.96 -24.70 34.67
CA LYS A 748 -136.26 -23.71 33.79
C LYS A 748 -135.40 -24.24 32.61
N ILE A 749 -135.62 -25.45 32.10
CA ILE A 749 -134.66 -26.10 31.15
C ILE A 749 -134.91 -25.80 29.64
N ALA A 750 -135.95 -25.04 29.28
CA ALA A 750 -136.37 -24.89 27.88
C ALA A 750 -135.53 -23.91 27.02
N GLU A 751 -134.95 -22.86 27.60
CA GLU A 751 -134.53 -21.67 26.83
C GLU A 751 -133.06 -21.70 26.34
N HIS A 752 -132.17 -22.42 27.03
CA HIS A 752 -130.72 -22.31 26.78
C HIS A 752 -130.24 -22.81 25.40
N LYS A 753 -130.88 -23.83 24.82
CA LYS A 753 -130.36 -24.62 23.69
C LYS A 753 -130.22 -23.89 22.35
N ILE A 754 -130.61 -22.61 22.26
CA ILE A 754 -130.51 -21.80 21.05
C ILE A 754 -129.22 -20.96 21.05
N ALA A 755 -128.77 -20.47 22.21
CA ALA A 755 -127.59 -19.61 22.32
C ALA A 755 -126.27 -20.34 22.07
N ASP A 756 -126.20 -21.62 22.44
CA ASP A 756 -124.95 -22.43 22.40
C ASP A 756 -124.36 -22.53 20.97
N PHE A 757 -125.22 -22.63 19.94
CA PHE A 757 -124.78 -22.81 18.55
C PHE A 757 -124.22 -21.52 17.93
N GLU A 758 -124.72 -20.35 18.30
CA GLU A 758 -124.23 -19.07 17.77
C GLU A 758 -122.83 -18.73 18.32
N SER A 759 -122.61 -19.01 19.61
CA SER A 759 -121.30 -18.83 20.27
C SER A 759 -120.20 -19.69 19.62
N GLN A 760 -120.51 -20.94 19.27
CA GLN A 760 -119.55 -21.88 18.70
C GLN A 760 -119.04 -21.45 17.30
N ILE A 761 -119.90 -20.80 16.50
CA ILE A 761 -119.52 -20.27 15.17
C ILE A 761 -118.62 -19.04 15.31
N ALA A 762 -118.88 -18.16 16.28
CA ALA A 762 -118.05 -16.99 16.54
C ALA A 762 -116.61 -17.37 16.95
N PHE A 763 -116.47 -18.38 17.82
CA PHE A 763 -115.17 -18.88 18.29
C PHE A 763 -114.27 -19.38 17.14
N LEU A 764 -114.82 -20.21 16.24
CA LEU A 764 -114.04 -20.80 15.14
C LEU A 764 -113.52 -19.75 14.15
N ASN A 765 -114.30 -18.70 13.87
CA ASN A 765 -113.86 -17.61 13.01
C ASN A 765 -112.72 -16.77 13.64
N GLY A 766 -112.76 -16.57 14.96
CA GLY A 766 -111.67 -15.89 15.69
C GLY A 766 -110.35 -16.65 15.63
N GLU A 767 -110.38 -17.97 15.77
CA GLU A 767 -109.19 -18.81 15.73
C GLU A 767 -108.54 -18.85 14.34
N ILE A 768 -109.34 -18.86 13.25
CA ILE A 768 -108.84 -18.76 11.87
C ILE A 768 -108.11 -17.43 11.64
N LEU A 769 -108.66 -16.31 12.13
CA LEU A 769 -108.00 -15.00 12.04
C LEU A 769 -106.67 -14.99 12.81
N ARG A 770 -106.65 -15.54 14.03
CA ARG A 770 -105.45 -15.63 14.87
C ARG A 770 -104.33 -16.44 14.20
N LEU A 771 -104.67 -17.58 13.60
CA LEU A 771 -103.72 -18.43 12.87
C LEU A 771 -103.20 -17.75 11.60
N THR A 772 -104.05 -16.98 10.89
CA THR A 772 -103.64 -16.21 9.70
C THR A 772 -102.61 -15.14 10.06
N GLN A 773 -102.85 -14.36 11.12
CA GLN A 773 -101.89 -13.35 11.60
C GLN A 773 -100.56 -13.96 12.06
N GLN A 774 -100.57 -15.15 12.66
CA GLN A 774 -99.35 -15.88 13.02
C GLN A 774 -98.57 -16.37 11.79
N PHE A 775 -99.27 -16.81 10.73
CA PHE A 775 -98.64 -17.16 9.46
C PHE A 775 -97.99 -15.95 8.79
N ASP A 776 -98.68 -14.82 8.67
CA ASP A 776 -98.14 -13.59 8.07
C ASP A 776 -96.91 -13.09 8.84
N THR A 777 -96.94 -13.15 10.18
CA THR A 777 -95.79 -12.80 11.03
C THR A 777 -94.58 -13.70 10.74
N ALA A 778 -94.78 -15.02 10.65
CA ALA A 778 -93.72 -15.97 10.33
C ALA A 778 -93.17 -15.81 8.90
N VAL A 779 -93.99 -15.38 7.94
CA VAL A 779 -93.54 -15.05 6.57
C VAL A 779 -92.65 -13.79 6.57
N ILE A 780 -92.99 -12.78 7.36
CA ILE A 780 -92.16 -11.57 7.53
C ILE A 780 -90.82 -11.91 8.18
N GLU A 781 -90.82 -12.72 9.24
CA GLU A 781 -89.60 -13.18 9.92
C GLU A 781 -88.71 -14.01 8.99
N ASN A 782 -89.28 -14.95 8.24
CA ASN A 782 -88.56 -15.76 7.27
C ASN A 782 -87.89 -14.89 6.19
N LYS A 783 -88.60 -13.88 5.67
CA LYS A 783 -88.05 -12.90 4.72
C LYS A 783 -86.93 -12.05 5.34
N HIS A 784 -87.02 -11.70 6.63
CA HIS A 784 -85.94 -10.98 7.33
C HIS A 784 -84.69 -11.86 7.46
N VAL A 785 -84.84 -13.11 7.90
CA VAL A 785 -83.74 -14.10 7.99
C VAL A 785 -83.12 -14.37 6.62
N GLN A 786 -83.93 -14.46 5.55
CA GLN A 786 -83.46 -14.62 4.18
C GLN A 786 -82.60 -13.44 3.71
N ASN A 787 -82.98 -12.20 4.05
CA ASN A 787 -82.18 -11.01 3.74
C ASN A 787 -80.86 -11.02 4.53
N SER A 788 -80.89 -11.23 5.85
CA SER A 788 -79.66 -11.30 6.67
C SER A 788 -78.71 -12.42 6.23
N LEU A 789 -79.25 -13.54 5.74
CA LEU A 789 -78.46 -14.61 5.14
C LEU A 789 -77.85 -14.19 3.79
N ALA A 790 -78.55 -13.40 2.98
CA ALA A 790 -78.01 -12.84 1.75
C ALA A 790 -76.87 -11.84 2.02
N ASP A 791 -77.04 -10.95 3.00
CA ASP A 791 -76.03 -9.98 3.43
C ASP A 791 -74.78 -10.67 3.98
N ALA A 792 -74.95 -11.68 4.85
CA ALA A 792 -73.86 -12.51 5.36
C ALA A 792 -73.10 -13.25 4.24
N ASN A 793 -73.81 -13.78 3.24
CA ASN A 793 -73.19 -14.37 2.05
C ASN A 793 -72.46 -13.34 1.17
N GLY A 794 -72.94 -12.08 1.14
CA GLY A 794 -72.23 -10.95 0.52
C GLY A 794 -70.90 -10.65 1.21
N ALA A 795 -70.92 -10.51 2.54
CA ALA A 795 -69.73 -10.30 3.35
C ALA A 795 -68.72 -11.47 3.23
N LEU A 796 -69.21 -12.71 3.19
CA LEU A 796 -68.37 -13.90 2.98
C LEU A 796 -67.69 -13.89 1.60
N LYS A 797 -68.39 -13.46 0.54
CA LYS A 797 -67.78 -13.29 -0.80
C LYS A 797 -66.71 -12.20 -0.82
N LEU A 798 -66.97 -11.05 -0.19
CA LEU A 798 -66.01 -9.94 -0.13
C LEU A 798 -64.75 -10.32 0.67
N THR A 799 -64.90 -10.90 1.86
CA THR A 799 -63.77 -11.37 2.68
C THR A 799 -62.98 -12.49 1.99
N ARG A 800 -63.63 -13.36 1.21
CA ARG A 800 -62.94 -14.36 0.37
C ARG A 800 -62.10 -13.73 -0.74
N ILE A 801 -62.61 -12.68 -1.40
CA ILE A 801 -61.86 -11.93 -2.42
C ILE A 801 -60.64 -11.24 -1.78
N GLU A 802 -60.81 -10.62 -0.61
CA GLU A 802 -59.70 -9.94 0.08
C GLU A 802 -58.61 -10.93 0.53
N LEU A 803 -59.01 -12.08 1.08
CA LEU A 803 -58.11 -13.18 1.41
C LEU A 803 -57.37 -13.73 0.17
N GLU A 804 -57.98 -13.68 -1.01
CA GLU A 804 -57.36 -14.09 -2.27
C GLU A 804 -56.39 -13.02 -2.84
N LYS A 805 -56.59 -11.72 -2.54
CA LYS A 805 -55.58 -10.68 -2.77
C LYS A 805 -54.38 -10.87 -1.85
N SER A 806 -54.60 -10.97 -0.54
CA SER A 806 -53.50 -11.09 0.44
C SER A 806 -52.70 -12.37 0.26
N ARG A 807 -53.28 -13.43 -0.31
CA ARG A 807 -52.51 -14.60 -0.77
C ARG A 807 -51.56 -14.27 -1.93
N LYS A 808 -52.02 -13.53 -2.94
CA LYS A 808 -51.17 -13.09 -4.07
C LYS A 808 -50.07 -12.16 -3.58
N GLU A 809 -50.38 -11.17 -2.74
CA GLU A 809 -49.40 -10.28 -2.12
C GLU A 809 -48.32 -11.07 -1.36
N VAL A 810 -48.71 -12.11 -0.61
CA VAL A 810 -47.78 -13.03 0.07
C VAL A 810 -46.95 -13.88 -0.92
N ASP A 811 -47.50 -14.31 -2.05
CA ASP A 811 -46.78 -15.07 -3.06
C ASP A 811 -45.86 -14.21 -3.94
N ASP A 812 -46.20 -12.93 -4.16
CA ASP A 812 -45.35 -11.93 -4.80
C ASP A 812 -44.18 -11.55 -3.87
N LEU A 813 -44.43 -11.37 -2.57
CA LEU A 813 -43.39 -11.16 -1.56
C LEU A 813 -42.45 -12.38 -1.42
N LYS A 814 -42.95 -13.61 -1.59
CA LYS A 814 -42.09 -14.81 -1.66
C LYS A 814 -41.18 -14.79 -2.89
N GLN A 815 -41.68 -14.37 -4.06
CA GLN A 815 -40.88 -14.25 -5.27
C GLN A 815 -39.79 -13.17 -5.12
N GLN A 816 -40.13 -12.02 -4.53
CA GLN A 816 -39.14 -10.98 -4.20
C GLN A 816 -38.09 -11.49 -3.22
N LEU A 817 -38.50 -12.21 -2.15
CA LEU A 817 -37.57 -12.83 -1.21
C LEU A 817 -36.67 -13.88 -1.87
N GLN A 818 -37.19 -14.70 -2.79
CA GLN A 818 -36.39 -15.64 -3.57
C GLN A 818 -35.36 -14.92 -4.45
N HIS A 819 -35.72 -13.78 -5.06
CA HIS A 819 -34.78 -12.95 -5.81
C HIS A 819 -33.69 -12.35 -4.91
N TYR A 820 -34.04 -11.84 -3.73
CA TYR A 820 -33.05 -11.35 -2.77
C TYR A 820 -32.13 -12.47 -2.26
N VAL A 821 -32.64 -13.67 -1.99
CA VAL A 821 -31.82 -14.84 -1.62
C VAL A 821 -30.89 -15.27 -2.77
N ALA A 822 -31.32 -15.16 -4.02
CA ALA A 822 -30.47 -15.44 -5.18
C ALA A 822 -29.34 -14.40 -5.34
N GLU A 823 -29.64 -13.10 -5.17
CA GLU A 823 -28.63 -12.05 -5.26
C GLU A 823 -27.67 -12.06 -4.06
N ILE A 824 -28.14 -12.39 -2.85
CA ILE A 824 -27.28 -12.64 -1.69
C ILE A 824 -26.28 -13.76 -2.00
N ARG A 825 -26.72 -14.91 -2.54
CA ARG A 825 -25.80 -15.98 -2.95
C ARG A 825 -24.80 -15.53 -4.02
N ARG A 826 -25.24 -14.74 -5.00
CA ARG A 826 -24.35 -14.18 -6.03
C ARG A 826 -23.29 -13.24 -5.44
N ILE A 827 -23.61 -12.55 -4.35
CA ILE A 827 -22.68 -11.71 -3.59
C ILE A 827 -21.77 -12.58 -2.70
N GLU A 828 -22.29 -13.63 -2.06
CA GLU A 828 -21.50 -14.61 -1.27
C GLU A 828 -20.47 -15.35 -2.15
N GLU A 829 -20.85 -15.79 -3.36
CA GLU A 829 -19.96 -16.38 -4.36
C GLU A 829 -18.86 -15.40 -4.79
N LEU A 830 -19.22 -14.13 -5.03
CA LEU A 830 -18.27 -13.09 -5.44
C LEU A 830 -17.31 -12.70 -4.30
N LEU A 831 -17.80 -12.67 -3.05
CA LEU A 831 -16.98 -12.48 -1.86
C LEU A 831 -16.03 -13.67 -1.65
N SER A 832 -16.51 -14.90 -1.79
CA SER A 832 -15.67 -16.11 -1.70
C SER A 832 -14.57 -16.11 -2.77
N HIS A 833 -14.86 -15.67 -4.00
CA HIS A 833 -13.86 -15.53 -5.05
C HIS A 833 -12.82 -14.43 -4.73
N LYS A 834 -13.26 -13.30 -4.15
CA LYS A 834 -12.37 -12.23 -3.68
C LYS A 834 -11.53 -12.62 -2.47
N GLU A 835 -12.02 -13.50 -1.61
CA GLU A 835 -11.27 -14.04 -0.48
C GLU A 835 -10.25 -15.11 -0.94
N ALA A 836 -10.55 -15.87 -1.99
CA ALA A 836 -9.57 -16.70 -2.70
C ALA A 836 -8.48 -15.84 -3.35
N GLU A 837 -8.82 -14.82 -4.16
CA GLU A 837 -7.84 -13.87 -4.73
C GLU A 837 -6.93 -13.25 -3.65
N ARG A 838 -7.50 -12.93 -2.48
CA ARG A 838 -6.74 -12.42 -1.33
C ARG A 838 -5.81 -13.49 -0.74
N SER A 839 -6.22 -14.74 -0.69
CA SER A 839 -5.38 -15.87 -0.25
C SER A 839 -4.20 -16.08 -1.20
N ASP A 840 -4.46 -16.12 -2.51
CA ASP A 840 -3.44 -16.30 -3.55
C ASP A 840 -2.39 -15.16 -3.50
N MET A 841 -2.85 -13.91 -3.35
CA MET A 841 -1.96 -12.75 -3.15
C MET A 841 -1.14 -12.84 -1.86
N LEU A 842 -1.69 -13.36 -0.77
CA LEU A 842 -0.95 -13.57 0.48
C LEU A 842 0.08 -14.70 0.35
N GLU A 843 -0.21 -15.76 -0.43
CA GLU A 843 0.76 -16.80 -0.77
C GLU A 843 1.90 -16.24 -1.63
N HIS A 844 1.61 -15.38 -2.61
CA HIS A 844 2.63 -14.66 -3.39
C HIS A 844 3.50 -13.72 -2.51
N PHE A 845 2.90 -12.99 -1.56
CA PHE A 845 3.68 -12.20 -0.59
C PHE A 845 4.56 -13.10 0.31
N ALA A 846 4.07 -14.28 0.70
CA ALA A 846 4.85 -15.24 1.47
C ALA A 846 6.03 -15.80 0.65
N SER A 847 5.83 -16.19 -0.62
CA SER A 847 6.90 -16.68 -1.48
C SER A 847 7.95 -15.61 -1.77
N LEU A 848 7.53 -14.37 -2.05
CA LEU A 848 8.42 -13.22 -2.23
C LEU A 848 9.21 -12.89 -0.95
N SER A 849 8.60 -13.05 0.23
CA SER A 849 9.30 -12.86 1.51
C SER A 849 10.33 -13.96 1.78
N VAL A 850 10.05 -15.21 1.37
CA VAL A 850 11.02 -16.32 1.44
C VAL A 850 12.18 -16.08 0.46
N GLU A 851 11.89 -15.63 -0.77
CA GLU A 851 12.92 -15.29 -1.76
C GLU A 851 13.79 -14.11 -1.30
N ALA A 852 13.19 -13.05 -0.75
CA ALA A 852 13.92 -11.93 -0.16
C ALA A 852 14.84 -12.38 0.99
N ASN A 853 14.34 -13.23 1.90
CA ASN A 853 15.16 -13.81 2.97
C ASN A 853 16.32 -14.67 2.42
N ILE A 854 16.10 -15.43 1.34
CA ILE A 854 17.17 -16.21 0.69
C ILE A 854 18.23 -15.25 0.10
N LEU A 855 17.79 -14.20 -0.60
CA LEU A 855 18.69 -13.20 -1.19
C LEU A 855 19.49 -12.46 -0.11
N GLU A 856 18.87 -12.03 0.99
CA GLU A 856 19.54 -11.40 2.14
C GLU A 856 20.60 -12.33 2.75
N ASN A 857 20.27 -13.61 2.99
CA ASN A 857 21.22 -14.60 3.49
C ASN A 857 22.39 -14.83 2.52
N THR A 858 22.13 -14.88 1.20
CA THR A 858 23.23 -14.98 0.21
C THR A 858 24.09 -13.71 0.17
N ASN A 859 23.49 -12.52 0.32
CA ASN A 859 24.23 -11.26 0.38
C ASN A 859 25.12 -11.20 1.63
N HIS A 860 24.61 -11.52 2.82
CA HIS A 860 25.43 -11.62 4.04
C HIS A 860 26.55 -12.66 3.92
N SER A 861 26.32 -13.79 3.22
CA SER A 861 27.37 -14.76 2.93
C SER A 861 28.46 -14.17 2.01
N LEU A 862 28.08 -13.39 1.00
CA LEU A 862 29.00 -12.71 0.08
C LEU A 862 29.73 -11.54 0.74
N GLU A 863 29.07 -10.80 1.62
CA GLU A 863 29.67 -9.75 2.45
C GLU A 863 30.70 -10.33 3.41
N SER A 864 30.40 -11.46 4.06
CA SER A 864 31.34 -12.20 4.92
C SER A 864 32.56 -12.71 4.13
N GLU A 865 32.35 -13.25 2.92
CA GLU A 865 33.45 -13.68 2.06
C GLU A 865 34.28 -12.47 1.55
N SER A 866 33.62 -11.36 1.23
CA SER A 866 34.25 -10.09 0.82
C SER A 866 35.06 -9.45 1.96
N ALA A 867 34.55 -9.48 3.19
CA ALA A 867 35.27 -9.08 4.39
C ALA A 867 36.48 -9.99 4.63
N SER A 868 36.33 -11.31 4.50
CA SER A 868 37.45 -12.27 4.59
C SER A 868 38.54 -11.98 3.54
N LYS A 869 38.15 -11.71 2.29
CA LYS A 869 39.06 -11.32 1.20
C LYS A 869 39.73 -9.97 1.48
N SER A 870 39.01 -9.01 2.03
CA SER A 870 39.52 -7.68 2.41
C SER A 870 40.51 -7.74 3.57
N ILE A 871 40.26 -8.57 4.59
CA ILE A 871 41.19 -8.83 5.69
C ILE A 871 42.47 -9.49 5.18
N LYS A 872 42.37 -10.46 4.25
CA LYS A 872 43.54 -11.05 3.57
C LYS A 872 44.30 -10.01 2.75
N LEU A 873 43.61 -9.13 2.03
CA LEU A 873 44.24 -8.03 1.28
C LEU A 873 44.98 -7.07 2.23
N GLN A 874 44.36 -6.66 3.34
CA GLN A 874 44.96 -5.80 4.35
C GLN A 874 46.20 -6.45 4.98
N SER A 875 46.15 -7.75 5.25
CA SER A 875 47.32 -8.54 5.69
C SER A 875 48.47 -8.48 4.67
N TYR A 876 48.19 -8.59 3.38
CA TYR A 876 49.20 -8.42 2.33
C TYR A 876 49.71 -6.98 2.23
N ILE A 877 48.86 -5.97 2.38
CA ILE A 877 49.26 -4.54 2.37
C ILE A 877 50.22 -4.25 3.54
N SER A 878 49.90 -4.65 4.77
CA SER A 878 50.81 -4.49 5.92
C SER A 878 52.11 -5.28 5.76
N LYS A 879 52.08 -6.43 5.08
CA LYS A 879 53.29 -7.19 4.74
C LYS A 879 54.15 -6.53 3.66
N ILE A 880 53.54 -5.82 2.71
CA ILE A 880 54.25 -4.99 1.72
C ILE A 880 54.88 -3.77 2.42
N GLN A 881 54.13 -3.05 3.25
CA GLN A 881 54.64 -1.91 4.02
C GLN A 881 55.84 -2.31 4.92
N GLY A 882 55.74 -3.46 5.61
CA GLY A 882 56.84 -4.02 6.41
C GLY A 882 57.99 -4.66 5.60
N LEU A 883 57.95 -4.58 4.27
CA LEU A 883 59.07 -4.83 3.36
C LEU A 883 59.61 -3.50 2.79
N GLU A 884 58.74 -2.56 2.43
CA GLU A 884 59.10 -1.20 2.00
C GLU A 884 59.91 -0.48 3.08
N GLU A 885 59.50 -0.55 4.35
CA GLU A 885 60.25 0.00 5.49
C GLU A 885 61.67 -0.60 5.59
N LYS A 886 61.82 -1.90 5.35
CA LYS A 886 63.12 -2.59 5.36
C LYS A 886 64.00 -2.23 4.17
N VAL A 887 63.39 -1.90 3.02
CA VAL A 887 64.13 -1.34 1.87
C VAL A 887 64.61 0.06 2.21
N ILE A 888 63.75 0.92 2.77
CA ILE A 888 64.10 2.27 3.21
C ILE A 888 65.23 2.26 4.25
N ASP A 889 65.22 1.33 5.21
CA ASP A 889 66.31 1.17 6.17
C ASP A 889 67.62 0.67 5.53
N LYS A 890 67.55 -0.14 4.48
CA LYS A 890 68.73 -0.54 3.71
C LYS A 890 69.26 0.59 2.84
N ASP A 891 68.40 1.41 2.25
CA ASP A 891 68.80 2.60 1.50
C ASP A 891 69.45 3.64 2.44
N ARG A 892 68.92 3.85 3.65
CA ARG A 892 69.55 4.67 4.72
C ARG A 892 70.94 4.15 5.10
N GLU A 893 71.11 2.84 5.20
CA GLU A 893 72.40 2.22 5.50
C GLU A 893 73.40 2.39 4.33
N ILE A 894 72.92 2.27 3.08
CA ILE A 894 73.71 2.54 1.87
C ILE A 894 74.13 4.01 1.81
N ASP A 895 73.24 4.97 2.05
CA ASP A 895 73.55 6.40 2.09
C ASP A 895 74.60 6.72 3.17
N SER A 896 74.52 6.09 4.35
CA SER A 896 75.52 6.21 5.40
C SER A 896 76.91 5.71 4.94
N GLN A 897 76.95 4.56 4.27
CA GLN A 897 78.17 4.01 3.69
C GLN A 897 78.72 4.89 2.56
N LEU A 898 77.87 5.43 1.68
CA LEU A 898 78.25 6.37 0.62
C LEU A 898 78.80 7.68 1.17
N ALA A 899 78.22 8.22 2.24
CA ALA A 899 78.74 9.39 2.94
C ALA A 899 80.12 9.11 3.58
N CYS A 900 80.30 7.93 4.18
CA CYS A 900 81.59 7.49 4.72
C CYS A 900 82.66 7.37 3.62
N ILE A 901 82.34 6.69 2.51
CA ILE A 901 83.21 6.56 1.33
C ILE A 901 83.57 7.93 0.76
N THR A 902 82.61 8.86 0.69
CA THR A 902 82.85 10.23 0.21
C THR A 902 83.78 11.01 1.15
N SER A 903 83.58 10.90 2.46
CA SER A 903 84.47 11.50 3.48
C SER A 903 85.91 10.96 3.37
N LEU A 904 86.06 9.64 3.26
CA LEU A 904 87.36 8.99 3.04
C LEU A 904 88.01 9.42 1.72
N LYS A 905 87.24 9.53 0.64
CA LYS A 905 87.72 10.02 -0.67
C LYS A 905 88.21 11.47 -0.60
N CYS A 906 87.49 12.35 0.09
CA CYS A 906 87.94 13.72 0.34
C CYS A 906 89.23 13.76 1.17
N LYS A 907 89.37 12.90 2.20
CA LYS A 907 90.57 12.81 3.02
C LYS A 907 91.77 12.20 2.27
N ILE A 908 91.54 11.27 1.35
CA ILE A 908 92.56 10.80 0.40
C ILE A 908 92.99 11.95 -0.51
N SER A 909 92.05 12.75 -1.02
CA SER A 909 92.36 13.91 -1.86
C SER A 909 93.17 15.00 -1.12
N SER A 910 92.89 15.25 0.17
CA SER A 910 93.67 16.21 0.96
C SER A 910 95.09 15.68 1.23
N LEU A 911 95.24 14.41 1.61
CA LEU A 911 96.54 13.77 1.79
C LEU A 911 97.36 13.71 0.49
N GLN A 912 96.71 13.53 -0.66
CA GLN A 912 97.34 13.61 -1.98
C GLN A 912 97.83 15.04 -2.30
N GLN A 913 97.08 16.07 -1.89
CA GLN A 913 97.48 17.45 -2.10
C GLN A 913 98.58 17.91 -1.12
N GLU A 914 98.56 17.43 0.13
CA GLU A 914 99.67 17.58 1.08
C GLU A 914 100.94 16.89 0.55
N LEU A 915 100.84 15.66 0.04
CA LEU A 915 101.96 14.97 -0.63
C LEU A 915 102.49 15.75 -1.84
N LYS A 916 101.61 16.38 -2.62
CA LYS A 916 102.02 17.21 -3.76
C LYS A 916 102.76 18.47 -3.30
N LEU A 917 102.25 19.17 -2.28
CA LEU A 917 102.92 20.34 -1.71
C LEU A 917 104.29 19.96 -1.11
N VAL A 918 104.39 18.87 -0.36
CA VAL A 918 105.67 18.36 0.17
C VAL A 918 106.62 17.94 -0.97
N SER A 919 106.11 17.44 -2.09
CA SER A 919 106.93 17.15 -3.28
C SER A 919 107.38 18.42 -4.01
N GLU A 920 106.60 19.49 -4.01
CA GLU A 920 106.95 20.80 -4.57
C GLU A 920 107.98 21.51 -3.67
N GLU A 921 107.77 21.51 -2.35
CA GLU A 921 108.77 21.93 -1.36
C GLU A 921 110.07 21.15 -1.49
N LYS A 922 110.00 19.81 -1.65
CA LYS A 922 111.18 18.97 -1.91
C LYS A 922 111.89 19.39 -3.20
N SER A 923 111.15 19.64 -4.29
CA SER A 923 111.73 20.09 -5.55
C SER A 923 112.44 21.44 -5.38
N VAL A 924 111.83 22.40 -4.67
CA VAL A 924 112.43 23.70 -4.35
C VAL A 924 113.65 23.54 -3.43
N LEU A 925 113.65 22.60 -2.48
CA LEU A 925 114.82 22.28 -1.66
C LEU A 925 115.93 21.60 -2.48
N GLU A 926 115.60 20.75 -3.46
CA GLU A 926 116.56 20.14 -4.38
C GLU A 926 117.16 21.18 -5.33
N GLU A 927 116.38 22.14 -5.84
CA GLU A 927 116.88 23.31 -6.58
C GLU A 927 117.75 24.22 -5.71
N ASN A 928 117.35 24.50 -4.47
CA ASN A 928 118.17 25.26 -3.52
C ASN A 928 119.48 24.53 -3.18
N ILE A 929 119.45 23.20 -3.06
CA ILE A 929 120.67 22.38 -2.91
C ILE A 929 121.52 22.43 -4.19
N GLU A 930 120.93 22.48 -5.38
CA GLU A 930 121.66 22.63 -6.65
C GLU A 930 122.27 24.03 -6.81
N TYR A 931 121.56 25.07 -6.35
CA TYR A 931 122.05 26.43 -6.24
C TYR A 931 123.20 26.54 -5.21
N LEU A 932 123.05 25.92 -4.04
CA LEU A 932 124.11 25.84 -3.02
C LEU A 932 125.31 25.01 -3.52
N LYS A 933 125.13 23.93 -4.29
CA LYS A 933 126.24 23.22 -4.97
C LYS A 933 126.93 24.04 -6.06
N LYS A 934 126.28 25.08 -6.63
CA LYS A 934 126.94 26.08 -7.49
C LYS A 934 127.68 27.11 -6.63
N MET A 935 127.06 27.62 -5.56
CA MET A 935 127.64 28.60 -4.65
C MET A 935 128.88 28.06 -3.92
N CYS A 936 128.82 26.82 -3.40
CA CYS A 936 129.95 26.10 -2.78
C CYS A 936 131.05 25.66 -3.76
N ARG A 937 130.87 25.84 -5.07
CA ARG A 937 131.96 25.73 -6.06
C ARG A 937 132.74 27.04 -6.22
N ASN A 938 132.12 28.18 -5.93
CA ASN A 938 132.73 29.51 -6.11
C ASN A 938 133.21 30.15 -4.79
N LEU A 939 132.77 29.64 -3.63
CA LEU A 939 133.13 30.17 -2.30
C LEU A 939 133.72 29.07 -1.39
N LYS A 940 134.90 28.56 -1.74
CA LYS A 940 135.81 27.85 -0.82
C LYS A 940 136.95 28.76 -0.37
N SER A 941 136.59 29.90 0.21
CA SER A 941 137.48 30.83 0.90
C SER A 941 136.84 31.27 2.21
N ASP A 942 137.45 30.82 3.31
CA ASP A 942 137.47 31.45 4.64
C ASP A 942 136.15 31.71 5.38
N GLN A 943 135.46 30.60 5.69
CA GLN A 943 135.35 30.09 7.06
C GLN A 943 135.23 31.12 8.23
N LYS A 944 134.07 31.17 8.91
CA LYS A 944 133.95 31.01 10.38
C LYS A 944 132.51 30.79 10.88
N ASN A 945 132.40 30.28 12.10
CA ASN A 945 131.17 29.86 12.80
C ASN A 945 130.95 30.68 14.10
N ILE A 946 129.85 30.39 14.81
CA ILE A 946 129.54 30.65 16.25
C ILE A 946 128.85 32.00 16.56
N ARG A 947 127.87 32.16 17.49
CA ARG A 947 126.80 31.31 18.09
C ARG A 947 126.02 32.12 19.17
N MET A 948 124.69 31.96 19.29
CA MET A 948 123.84 32.32 20.47
C MET A 948 123.79 33.83 20.85
N ASP A 949 122.81 34.36 21.60
CA ASP A 949 121.61 33.85 22.32
C ASP A 949 120.45 34.87 22.20
N ASP A 950 119.18 34.45 22.38
CA ASP A 950 118.23 35.04 23.37
C ASP A 950 116.89 34.24 23.45
N VAL A 951 116.21 34.25 24.60
CA VAL A 951 114.90 33.59 24.83
C VAL A 951 114.04 34.35 25.86
N ASP A 952 113.07 35.15 25.40
CA ASP A 952 112.00 35.68 26.26
C ASP A 952 110.70 35.99 25.45
N SER A 953 109.91 34.96 25.13
CA SER A 953 108.69 35.14 24.29
C SER A 953 107.54 34.15 24.53
N GLU A 954 107.73 32.98 25.14
CA GLU A 954 106.66 31.98 25.25
C GLU A 954 105.57 32.30 26.30
N LEU A 955 105.90 33.00 27.39
CA LEU A 955 104.96 33.17 28.52
C LEU A 955 103.64 33.88 28.13
N LYS A 956 103.67 34.80 27.16
CA LYS A 956 102.49 35.58 26.72
C LYS A 956 101.48 34.79 25.87
N LEU A 957 101.85 33.63 25.34
CA LEU A 957 100.95 32.80 24.52
C LEU A 957 99.96 31.98 25.39
N TYR A 958 100.45 31.41 26.50
CA TYR A 958 99.64 30.58 27.39
C TYR A 958 98.53 31.38 28.10
N GLU A 959 98.81 32.62 28.53
CA GLU A 959 97.82 33.45 29.23
C GLU A 959 96.59 33.80 28.37
N ASN A 960 96.81 34.03 27.06
CA ASN A 960 95.74 34.27 26.10
C ASN A 960 94.91 33.01 25.82
N ARG A 961 95.57 31.84 25.73
CA ARG A 961 94.91 30.55 25.49
C ARG A 961 93.90 30.19 26.59
N ILE A 962 94.22 30.48 27.85
CA ILE A 962 93.34 30.25 29.00
C ILE A 962 92.09 31.14 28.93
N LYS A 963 92.24 32.42 28.57
CA LYS A 963 91.10 33.37 28.42
C LYS A 963 90.13 32.93 27.32
N SER A 964 90.62 32.40 26.19
CA SER A 964 89.76 31.86 25.14
C SER A 964 88.94 30.64 25.60
N LEU A 965 89.55 29.72 26.36
CA LEU A 965 88.89 28.50 26.84
C LEU A 965 87.81 28.81 27.90
N SER A 966 88.04 29.80 28.78
CA SER A 966 87.03 30.24 29.74
C SER A 966 85.77 30.79 29.06
N ASN A 967 85.94 31.58 27.99
CA ASN A 967 84.81 32.13 27.23
C ASN A 967 84.02 31.08 26.45
N ALA A 968 84.67 29.98 26.02
CA ALA A 968 83.98 28.83 25.43
C ALA A 968 83.12 28.08 26.47
N LYS A 969 83.64 27.89 27.69
CA LYS A 969 82.92 27.22 28.78
C LYS A 969 81.59 27.94 29.13
N CYS A 970 81.62 29.26 29.31
CA CYS A 970 80.41 30.02 29.66
C CYS A 970 79.29 29.93 28.60
N LYS A 971 79.65 29.82 27.32
CA LYS A 971 78.66 29.63 26.24
C LYS A 971 77.98 28.26 26.34
N LEU A 972 78.77 27.18 26.47
CA LEU A 972 78.26 25.82 26.61
C LEU A 972 77.40 25.64 27.88
N GLU A 973 77.76 26.29 28.99
CA GLU A 973 76.92 26.30 30.20
C GLU A 973 75.59 27.06 30.01
N SER A 974 75.55 28.09 29.16
CA SER A 974 74.30 28.78 28.80
C SER A 974 73.40 27.95 27.88
N GLU A 975 73.97 27.28 26.87
CA GLU A 975 73.22 26.39 25.96
C GLU A 975 72.68 25.16 26.70
N LYS A 976 73.44 24.61 27.66
CA LYS A 976 72.98 23.52 28.54
C LYS A 976 71.74 23.91 29.34
N LYS A 977 71.66 25.15 29.86
CA LYS A 977 70.47 25.64 30.59
C LYS A 977 69.23 25.71 29.68
N VAL A 978 69.36 26.31 28.49
CA VAL A 978 68.28 26.40 27.50
C VAL A 978 67.80 25.01 27.05
N LEU A 979 68.70 24.02 26.94
CA LEU A 979 68.32 22.63 26.68
C LEU A 979 67.54 22.00 27.85
N THR A 980 67.97 22.19 29.10
CA THR A 980 67.23 21.67 30.26
C THR A 980 65.83 22.29 30.43
N GLU A 981 65.64 23.57 30.13
CA GLU A 981 64.30 24.19 30.13
C GLU A 981 63.38 23.64 29.02
N LYS A 982 63.95 23.32 27.85
CA LYS A 982 63.21 22.68 26.75
C LYS A 982 62.80 21.23 27.08
N VAL A 983 63.68 20.46 27.74
CA VAL A 983 63.31 19.12 28.25
C VAL A 983 62.15 19.24 29.24
N LEU A 984 62.27 20.14 30.23
CA LEU A 984 61.25 20.33 31.27
C LEU A 984 59.88 20.73 30.68
N THR A 985 59.83 21.56 29.64
CA THR A 985 58.57 21.90 28.97
C THR A 985 57.98 20.72 28.18
N THR A 986 58.81 19.89 27.54
CA THR A 986 58.32 18.64 26.90
C THR A 986 57.83 17.59 27.90
N GLU A 987 58.48 17.46 29.07
CA GLU A 987 58.04 16.55 30.14
C GLU A 987 56.70 17.00 30.75
N ASN A 988 56.50 18.31 30.94
CA ASN A 988 55.23 18.87 31.41
C ASN A 988 54.09 18.65 30.40
N LEU A 989 54.35 18.82 29.09
CA LEU A 989 53.37 18.52 28.04
C LEU A 989 53.02 17.02 28.01
N LEU A 990 54.01 16.13 28.12
CA LEU A 990 53.80 14.69 28.18
C LEU A 990 53.04 14.26 29.45
N SER A 991 53.31 14.91 30.59
CA SER A 991 52.58 14.72 31.85
C SER A 991 51.12 15.14 31.75
N ASN A 992 50.84 16.27 31.07
CA ASN A 992 49.48 16.73 30.82
C ASN A 992 48.72 15.79 29.87
N ALA A 993 49.31 15.41 28.74
CA ALA A 993 48.69 14.46 27.81
C ALA A 993 48.41 13.09 28.45
N ARG A 994 49.30 12.60 29.33
CA ARG A 994 49.05 11.38 30.12
C ARG A 994 47.87 11.52 31.08
N ARG A 995 47.68 12.70 31.69
CA ARG A 995 46.56 12.99 32.60
C ARG A 995 45.23 13.06 31.84
N GLU A 996 45.22 13.75 30.72
CA GLU A 996 44.08 13.86 29.80
C GLU A 996 43.64 12.49 29.26
N ILE A 997 44.59 11.60 28.93
CA ILE A 997 44.30 10.19 28.56
C ILE A 997 43.70 9.39 29.72
N ILE A 998 44.08 9.66 30.97
CA ILE A 998 43.48 9.00 32.15
C ILE A 998 42.07 9.53 32.40
N GLU A 999 41.84 10.83 32.26
CA GLU A 999 40.53 11.49 32.41
C GLU A 999 39.54 11.06 31.32
N LEU A 1000 40.02 10.92 30.07
CA LEU A 1000 39.26 10.31 28.97
C LEU A 1000 38.98 8.82 29.18
N LYS A 1001 39.87 8.07 29.84
CA LYS A 1001 39.61 6.67 30.22
C LYS A 1001 38.60 6.54 31.34
N LEU A 1002 38.63 7.42 32.34
CA LEU A 1002 37.66 7.44 33.44
C LEU A 1002 36.27 7.80 32.91
N THR A 1003 36.13 8.86 32.12
CA THR A 1003 34.83 9.22 31.50
C THR A 1003 34.30 8.16 30.54
N LEU A 1004 35.17 7.45 29.80
CA LEU A 1004 34.77 6.27 29.02
C LEU A 1004 34.36 5.09 29.92
N GLN A 1005 35.01 4.88 31.06
CA GLN A 1005 34.66 3.85 32.04
C GLN A 1005 33.31 4.16 32.70
N ASP A 1006 33.04 5.42 33.04
CA ASP A 1006 31.77 5.88 33.59
C ASP A 1006 30.65 5.67 32.56
N ALA A 1007 30.82 6.13 31.31
CA ALA A 1007 29.86 5.93 30.23
C ALA A 1007 29.64 4.44 29.86
N THR A 1008 30.67 3.59 29.97
CA THR A 1008 30.52 2.14 29.79
C THR A 1008 29.93 1.43 31.02
N SER A 1009 29.94 2.06 32.20
CA SER A 1009 29.18 1.60 33.37
C SER A 1009 27.71 2.04 33.29
N GLU A 1010 27.43 3.25 32.80
CA GLU A 1010 26.07 3.77 32.60
C GLU A 1010 25.35 2.99 31.49
N THR A 1011 26.00 2.73 30.35
CA THR A 1011 25.42 1.88 29.29
C THR A 1011 25.23 0.43 29.73
N LYS A 1012 26.09 -0.12 30.58
CA LYS A 1012 25.85 -1.43 31.22
C LYS A 1012 24.67 -1.41 32.19
N SER A 1013 24.55 -0.37 33.02
CA SER A 1013 23.41 -0.17 33.93
C SER A 1013 22.09 -0.03 33.16
N LEU A 1014 22.08 0.74 32.06
CA LEU A 1014 20.94 0.84 31.15
C LEU A 1014 20.64 -0.49 30.46
N GLN A 1015 21.66 -1.27 30.06
CA GLN A 1015 21.48 -2.60 29.48
C GLN A 1015 20.94 -3.62 30.51
N GLU A 1016 21.40 -3.56 31.77
CA GLU A 1016 20.81 -4.33 32.87
C GLU A 1016 19.37 -3.91 33.13
N HIS A 1017 19.07 -2.61 33.22
CA HIS A 1017 17.71 -2.09 33.38
C HIS A 1017 16.78 -2.56 32.24
N VAL A 1018 17.21 -2.47 30.98
CA VAL A 1018 16.46 -3.00 29.83
C VAL A 1018 16.26 -4.51 29.98
N SER A 1019 17.28 -5.29 30.33
CA SER A 1019 17.14 -6.74 30.54
C SER A 1019 16.22 -7.10 31.72
N ILE A 1020 16.17 -6.27 32.75
CA ILE A 1020 15.27 -6.39 33.91
C ILE A 1020 13.83 -6.04 33.51
N PHE A 1021 13.61 -5.05 32.64
CA PHE A 1021 12.29 -4.78 32.08
C PHE A 1021 11.82 -5.91 31.15
N SER A 1022 12.67 -6.40 30.23
CA SER A 1022 12.33 -7.57 29.40
C SER A 1022 12.06 -8.86 30.21
N ARG A 1023 12.66 -9.00 31.40
CA ARG A 1023 12.34 -10.07 32.37
C ARG A 1023 11.16 -9.78 33.31
N ARG A 1024 10.64 -8.55 33.34
CA ARG A 1024 9.48 -8.16 34.17
C ARG A 1024 8.17 -8.05 33.41
N GLU A 1025 8.19 -8.09 32.08
CA GLU A 1025 6.97 -8.28 31.26
C GLU A 1025 6.61 -9.76 31.08
N SER A 1026 7.47 -10.70 31.50
CA SER A 1026 7.29 -12.15 31.31
C SER A 1026 6.85 -12.92 32.57
N ASP A 1027 6.89 -12.32 33.76
CA ASP A 1027 6.55 -12.97 35.03
C ASP A 1027 6.06 -11.97 36.10
N ILE A 1028 5.56 -12.48 37.23
CA ILE A 1028 4.95 -11.76 38.37
C ILE A 1028 3.48 -11.36 38.14
N ASN A 1029 2.65 -12.40 38.11
CA ASN A 1029 1.46 -12.37 38.96
C ASN A 1029 1.90 -12.57 40.43
N GLU A 1030 1.10 -12.06 41.38
CA GLU A 1030 1.23 -12.17 42.84
C GLU A 1030 2.34 -11.37 43.58
N ASN A 1031 1.91 -10.80 44.71
CA ASN A 1031 2.69 -10.29 45.87
C ASN A 1031 3.36 -11.47 46.64
N PRO A 1032 4.22 -11.29 47.68
CA PRO A 1032 4.32 -10.13 48.59
C PRO A 1032 5.72 -9.69 49.14
N PHE A 1033 5.77 -8.44 49.63
CA PHE A 1033 6.51 -7.92 50.81
C PHE A 1033 8.05 -8.09 51.02
N GLN A 1034 8.59 -7.00 51.61
CA GLN A 1034 9.64 -6.90 52.66
C GLN A 1034 11.11 -6.60 52.33
N ARG A 1035 11.62 -5.61 53.10
CA ARG A 1035 13.00 -5.32 53.55
C ARG A 1035 13.99 -4.65 52.60
N GLU A 1036 14.06 -3.33 52.78
CA GLU A 1036 15.27 -2.61 53.19
C GLU A 1036 16.40 -3.48 53.78
N GLU A 1037 17.63 -3.30 53.27
CA GLU A 1037 18.77 -2.98 54.13
C GLU A 1037 19.87 -2.26 53.33
N LEU A 1038 20.67 -1.40 54.00
CA LEU A 1038 21.79 -0.67 53.39
C LEU A 1038 23.12 -1.24 53.92
N ALA A 1039 24.11 -1.47 53.05
CA ALA A 1039 25.53 -1.17 53.35
C ALA A 1039 26.48 -1.46 52.16
N LEU A 1040 27.15 -0.41 51.71
CA LEU A 1040 28.52 -0.43 51.16
C LEU A 1040 29.50 -0.02 52.29
N PRO A 1041 30.85 -0.02 52.14
CA PRO A 1041 31.72 -0.62 51.10
C PRO A 1041 32.99 -1.35 51.68
N LEU A 1042 33.90 -1.75 50.77
CA LEU A 1042 35.38 -1.82 50.95
C LEU A 1042 36.03 -2.90 51.86
N VAL A 1043 37.00 -3.62 51.29
CA VAL A 1043 38.46 -3.57 51.63
C VAL A 1043 39.28 -4.40 50.61
N LEU A 1044 40.60 -4.16 50.52
CA LEU A 1044 41.58 -4.81 49.64
C LEU A 1044 41.94 -6.25 50.15
N ASP A 1045 42.81 -7.09 49.56
CA ASP A 1045 44.06 -6.82 48.83
C ASP A 1045 44.62 -8.04 48.04
N ASP A 1046 45.76 -7.81 47.37
CA ASP A 1046 46.56 -8.72 46.52
C ASP A 1046 46.77 -10.19 46.99
N THR A 1047 46.90 -11.14 46.03
CA THR A 1047 48.21 -11.82 45.74
C THR A 1047 48.24 -12.77 44.52
N LEU A 1048 49.01 -12.35 43.51
CA LEU A 1048 50.07 -13.07 42.77
C LEU A 1048 49.99 -14.57 42.33
N HIS A 1049 50.32 -14.74 41.03
CA HIS A 1049 51.23 -15.75 40.42
C HIS A 1049 50.80 -17.21 40.13
N GLU A 1050 50.55 -17.43 38.83
CA GLU A 1050 51.36 -18.26 37.90
C GLU A 1050 51.08 -19.75 37.57
N ASN A 1051 51.13 -19.97 36.25
CA ASN A 1051 51.70 -21.09 35.48
C ASN A 1051 51.03 -22.48 35.47
N SER A 1052 50.56 -22.82 34.25
CA SER A 1052 50.95 -24.03 33.50
C SER A 1052 50.36 -25.40 33.97
N ASN A 1053 50.19 -26.41 33.12
CA ASN A 1053 50.17 -26.47 31.64
C ASN A 1053 49.44 -27.76 31.21
N GLU A 1054 49.29 -27.94 29.90
CA GLU A 1054 49.34 -29.24 29.20
C GLU A 1054 48.25 -30.31 29.50
N ASP A 1055 47.33 -30.40 28.53
CA ASP A 1055 47.19 -31.54 27.61
C ASP A 1055 46.27 -32.77 27.87
N ASP A 1056 45.72 -33.17 26.72
CA ASP A 1056 45.39 -34.50 26.19
C ASP A 1056 44.28 -35.40 26.77
N ASP A 1057 43.11 -35.25 26.10
CA ASP A 1057 42.64 -36.14 25.03
C ASP A 1057 41.86 -37.44 25.37
N SER A 1058 41.05 -37.86 24.39
CA SER A 1058 40.49 -39.20 24.18
C SER A 1058 39.37 -39.71 25.11
N ALA A 1059 38.34 -40.44 24.66
CA ALA A 1059 37.68 -40.56 23.35
C ALA A 1059 36.38 -41.40 23.48
N HIS A 1060 35.46 -41.26 22.51
CA HIS A 1060 34.46 -42.27 22.08
C HIS A 1060 33.28 -42.62 23.03
N PHE A 1061 32.03 -42.49 22.57
CA PHE A 1061 31.18 -43.51 21.90
C PHE A 1061 30.91 -44.73 22.82
N ASP A 1062 29.67 -45.17 23.12
CA ASP A 1062 28.64 -45.50 22.12
C ASP A 1062 27.17 -45.60 22.63
N ASP A 1063 26.24 -45.34 21.70
CA ASP A 1063 24.97 -46.02 21.35
C ASP A 1063 23.80 -46.46 22.30
N ILE A 1064 22.59 -46.15 21.78
CA ILE A 1064 21.37 -47.00 21.63
C ILE A 1064 20.55 -47.49 22.86
N GLN A 1065 19.48 -46.73 23.15
CA GLN A 1065 18.07 -47.12 22.91
C GLN A 1065 17.63 -48.58 23.19
N ASN A 1066 16.74 -48.83 24.18
CA ASN A 1066 15.37 -49.38 23.93
C ASN A 1066 14.39 -49.45 25.14
N LYS A 1067 13.12 -49.66 24.78
CA LYS A 1067 11.86 -49.77 25.54
C LYS A 1067 11.82 -50.77 26.71
N TYR A 1068 10.99 -50.47 27.72
CA TYR A 1068 9.99 -51.34 28.44
C TYR A 1068 9.45 -50.54 29.66
N SER A 1069 8.27 -50.76 30.29
CA SER A 1069 6.99 -51.36 29.87
C SER A 1069 5.86 -51.02 30.88
N THR A 1070 4.64 -50.82 30.37
CA THR A 1070 3.27 -50.83 30.96
C THR A 1070 2.95 -51.11 32.46
N ARG A 1071 1.77 -50.58 32.88
CA ARG A 1071 0.95 -50.84 34.12
C ARG A 1071 1.43 -50.11 35.39
N HIS A 1072 0.60 -49.60 36.31
CA HIS A 1072 -0.85 -49.70 36.60
C HIS A 1072 -1.45 -48.28 36.85
N GLY A 1073 -2.75 -48.04 37.05
CA GLY A 1073 -3.94 -48.89 36.94
C GLY A 1073 -5.02 -48.65 38.02
N SER A 1074 -6.14 -48.04 37.60
CA SER A 1074 -7.48 -48.02 38.24
C SER A 1074 -7.81 -47.06 39.40
N THR A 1075 -8.98 -46.42 39.26
CA THR A 1075 -9.87 -45.81 40.30
C THR A 1075 -9.30 -44.65 41.14
N LEU A 1076 -10.10 -43.61 41.46
CA LEU A 1076 -11.57 -43.50 41.40
C LEU A 1076 -12.07 -42.47 40.38
#